data_AF-A0A8X9ABK1-F1
#
_entry.id   AF-A0A8X9ABK1-F1
#
_cell.length_a   1.000
_cell.length_b   1.000
_cell.length_c   1.000
_cell.angle_alpha   90.00
_cell.angle_beta   90.00
_cell.angle_gamma   90.00
#
_symmetry.space_group_name_H-M   'P 1'
#
loop_
_entity.id
_entity.type
_entity.pdbx_description
1 polymer ?
#
loop_
_entity_poly.entity_id
_entity_poly.type
_entity_poly.pdbx_seq_one_letter_code
_entity_poly.pdbx_strand_id
1 'polypeptide(L)'
;MGFGFSIWVLLLLNLACCSRGFTPVDQYYVNCGSSSDVVVGNITFVADKSAAKYLSTPQEILADSNLNSITRADDSPLFRTARIFNGPSRYTFPIGQGGRHWIRLHFFPFDYPNYDMKSASFSVFSQKTTLLSDFTPKAAVVREYSVNVEKGDLVITFSPSRNSIAFVNAIEVVSVPNDLIADSAQLYSSPSQFTGLTAQSLQTVARLNMGGPFVSLVNDTLGRNWDSDSSYLKDPNLATTKSNIPAVQYSVGGATSDAAPQTVYGTCIKMDSASDPRSNFNVTWDIPVDPGFQYLVRLHFCDIVSASPTDLAFNVYIDTYVIYRDLELASKLNGKLATAFFGDFVTPVLTKPNVTVSIGPSAVSSYPDAFLNGLEVMKIRNAKDSLAGASVLPSFPKSKKKLGIIVGVSVGVPVALILVGILFFMHRRRKQERLKFSKTWVPISVNGGASHTMGSKYSTGTTVSVGSNMSYRIPFVAVQDATNNFDESWVIGVGGFGKVYKGELHDGTKVAVKRGNPRSQQGLAEFRTEIEMLSQFRHRHLVSLIGYCDEKNEMILVYEYMENGTVKSHLYGSDNPSLGWKERLEICIGAARGLHYLHTGPVIDPTLSREMVNLAEWAMNWQQKGQLDHIIDKHLVGKIKPDSLRKFGETAEKCLADYGVDRPSMGDVLWNLEYALQLQEAVIQNDPDENSTNAIGHLSPQVGEFNHGDTTTSVAQFETSVVDDLSGVSMSRVFSQLVKSEGR
;
A
#
# COMPACT_ATOMS: atom_id res chain seq x y z
N MET A 1 -81.62 2.36 8.96
CA MET A 1 -80.63 1.26 8.79
C MET A 1 -79.43 1.80 8.04
N GLY A 2 -78.24 1.21 8.21
CA GLY A 2 -77.11 1.37 7.28
C GLY A 2 -76.43 2.75 7.18
N PHE A 3 -75.53 3.04 8.13
CA PHE A 3 -74.30 3.84 7.92
C PHE A 3 -73.45 3.75 9.20
N GLY A 4 -72.57 2.74 9.30
CA GLY A 4 -71.83 2.51 10.57
C GLY A 4 -70.78 1.40 10.60
N PHE A 5 -70.31 0.88 9.45
CA PHE A 5 -69.41 -0.28 9.41
C PHE A 5 -68.12 -0.10 8.60
N SER A 6 -67.94 1.04 7.92
CA SER A 6 -66.82 1.24 6.98
C SER A 6 -65.59 1.96 7.55
N ILE A 7 -65.69 2.60 8.73
CA ILE A 7 -64.61 3.44 9.30
C ILE A 7 -63.58 2.61 10.07
N TRP A 8 -64.00 1.55 10.75
CA TRP A 8 -63.11 0.72 11.59
C TRP A 8 -62.10 -0.13 10.80
N VAL A 9 -62.37 -0.45 9.53
CA VAL A 9 -61.44 -1.23 8.69
C VAL A 9 -60.26 -0.38 8.22
N LEU A 10 -60.44 0.94 8.03
CA LEU A 10 -59.36 1.85 7.61
C LEU A 10 -58.42 2.28 8.75
N LEU A 11 -58.89 2.21 10.00
CA LEU A 11 -58.06 2.48 11.19
C LEU A 11 -57.13 1.33 11.58
N LEU A 12 -57.46 0.08 11.22
CA LEU A 12 -56.60 -1.09 11.46
C LEU A 12 -55.45 -1.24 10.44
N LEU A 13 -55.46 -0.46 9.34
CA LEU A 13 -54.41 -0.47 8.32
C LEU A 13 -53.27 0.54 8.59
N ASN A 14 -53.36 1.36 9.64
CA ASN A 14 -52.36 2.38 9.99
C ASN A 14 -51.61 2.11 11.30
N LEU A 15 -51.74 0.91 11.88
CA LEU A 15 -51.04 0.45 13.09
C LEU A 15 -50.09 -0.73 12.80
N ALA A 16 -49.38 -0.64 11.66
CA ALA A 16 -48.38 -1.61 11.23
C ALA A 16 -47.07 -0.96 10.71
N CYS A 17 -46.81 0.31 11.06
CA CYS A 17 -45.52 0.96 10.78
C CYS A 17 -44.44 0.60 11.82
N CYS A 18 -44.37 -0.68 12.21
CA CYS A 18 -43.13 -1.22 12.75
C CYS A 18 -42.08 -1.12 11.63
N SER A 19 -40.92 -0.55 11.93
CA SER A 19 -39.81 -0.45 10.98
C SER A 19 -39.41 -1.86 10.52
N ARG A 20 -39.82 -2.25 9.31
CA ARG A 20 -39.35 -3.47 8.65
C ARG A 20 -37.90 -3.26 8.24
N GLY A 21 -36.99 -3.51 9.18
CA GLY A 21 -35.58 -3.71 8.87
C GLY A 21 -35.44 -4.85 7.86
N PHE A 22 -34.37 -4.80 7.06
CA PHE A 22 -34.14 -5.75 6.00
C PHE A 22 -34.22 -7.21 6.49
N THR A 23 -34.88 -8.08 5.73
CA THR A 23 -34.97 -9.52 6.01
C THR A 23 -34.07 -10.29 5.04
N PRO A 24 -32.96 -10.90 5.50
CA PRO A 24 -32.08 -11.68 4.65
C PRO A 24 -32.78 -12.85 3.97
N VAL A 25 -32.53 -13.01 2.67
CA VAL A 25 -32.93 -14.18 1.87
C VAL A 25 -31.98 -15.34 2.16
N ASP A 26 -30.69 -15.07 1.99
CA ASP A 26 -29.60 -15.97 2.38
C ASP A 26 -29.14 -15.60 3.80
N GLN A 27 -29.20 -16.59 4.71
CA GLN A 27 -28.84 -16.47 6.12
C GLN A 27 -28.33 -17.81 6.67
N TYR A 28 -27.05 -17.85 7.01
CA TYR A 28 -26.36 -19.01 7.55
C TYR A 28 -25.60 -18.61 8.81
N TYR A 29 -25.98 -19.20 9.95
CA TYR A 29 -25.36 -18.96 11.25
C TYR A 29 -24.89 -20.31 11.80
N VAL A 30 -23.58 -20.55 11.84
CA VAL A 30 -22.97 -21.84 12.22
C VAL A 30 -22.17 -21.68 13.50
N ASN A 31 -22.49 -22.49 14.51
CA ASN A 31 -21.68 -22.64 15.72
C ASN A 31 -20.70 -23.82 15.54
N CYS A 32 -19.43 -23.51 15.27
CA CYS A 32 -18.43 -24.49 14.88
C CYS A 32 -17.85 -25.21 16.10
N GLY A 33 -17.63 -26.53 15.99
CA GLY A 33 -17.30 -27.40 17.11
C GLY A 33 -18.50 -27.83 17.97
N SER A 34 -19.60 -27.08 17.95
CA SER A 34 -20.73 -27.32 18.86
C SER A 34 -21.58 -28.55 18.50
N SER A 35 -21.98 -29.27 19.54
CA SER A 35 -22.95 -30.37 19.49
C SER A 35 -24.42 -29.92 19.57
N SER A 36 -24.67 -28.67 19.96
CA SER A 36 -26.02 -28.09 20.13
C SER A 36 -26.15 -26.68 19.52
N ASP A 37 -27.36 -26.35 19.07
CA ASP A 37 -27.70 -25.00 18.62
C ASP A 37 -27.56 -23.99 19.77
N VAL A 38 -27.17 -22.75 19.46
CA VAL A 38 -26.97 -21.66 20.42
C VAL A 38 -27.71 -20.41 19.96
N VAL A 39 -28.49 -19.80 20.85
CA VAL A 39 -29.21 -18.55 20.58
C VAL A 39 -28.40 -17.36 21.10
N VAL A 40 -28.14 -16.39 20.24
CA VAL A 40 -27.47 -15.13 20.56
C VAL A 40 -28.42 -13.98 20.23
N GLY A 41 -29.02 -13.38 21.27
CA GLY A 41 -30.12 -12.44 21.09
C GLY A 41 -31.32 -13.12 20.41
N ASN A 42 -31.60 -12.71 19.17
CA ASN A 42 -32.68 -13.27 18.34
C ASN A 42 -32.18 -14.23 17.25
N ILE A 43 -30.87 -14.51 17.18
CA ILE A 43 -30.24 -15.32 16.12
C ILE A 43 -29.90 -16.71 16.66
N THR A 44 -30.39 -17.77 16.01
CA THR A 44 -30.01 -19.16 16.30
C THR A 44 -28.84 -19.59 15.41
N PHE A 45 -27.68 -19.81 16.01
CA PHE A 45 -26.53 -20.44 15.37
C PHE A 45 -26.69 -21.95 15.48
N VAL A 46 -26.74 -22.66 14.35
CA VAL A 46 -26.97 -24.11 14.34
C VAL A 46 -25.70 -24.88 14.69
N ALA A 47 -25.86 -26.03 15.36
CA ALA A 47 -24.81 -26.97 15.68
C ALA A 47 -24.00 -27.40 14.45
N ASP A 48 -22.74 -27.74 14.64
CA ASP A 48 -21.84 -28.12 13.55
C ASP A 48 -22.35 -29.36 12.80
N LYS A 49 -22.97 -30.32 13.51
CA LYS A 49 -23.64 -31.49 12.91
C LYS A 49 -24.78 -31.10 11.94
N SER A 50 -25.51 -30.02 12.22
CA SER A 50 -26.57 -29.49 11.36
C SER A 50 -26.02 -28.69 10.17
N ALA A 51 -24.84 -28.08 10.34
CA ALA A 51 -24.10 -27.36 9.32
C ALA A 51 -23.20 -28.26 8.44
N ALA A 52 -22.93 -29.51 8.84
CA ALA A 52 -22.01 -30.43 8.15
C ALA A 52 -22.34 -30.66 6.67
N LYS A 53 -23.62 -30.52 6.28
CA LYS A 53 -24.08 -30.52 4.87
C LYS A 53 -23.44 -29.43 3.98
N TYR A 54 -22.91 -28.36 4.58
CA TYR A 54 -22.18 -27.29 3.90
C TYR A 54 -20.67 -27.54 3.90
N LEU A 55 -20.15 -28.47 4.70
CA LEU A 55 -18.72 -28.63 4.95
C LEU A 55 -18.11 -29.81 4.20
N SER A 56 -17.03 -29.53 3.45
CA SER A 56 -16.08 -30.53 2.95
C SER A 56 -14.77 -30.40 3.74
N THR A 57 -14.39 -31.45 4.47
CA THR A 57 -13.20 -31.48 5.34
C THR A 57 -12.57 -32.89 5.30
N PRO A 58 -11.23 -33.04 5.35
CA PRO A 58 -10.61 -34.37 5.40
C PRO A 58 -10.74 -35.04 6.77
N GLN A 59 -11.01 -34.28 7.84
CA GLN A 59 -11.16 -34.78 9.21
C GLN A 59 -12.20 -33.98 9.99
N GLU A 60 -12.78 -34.61 11.02
CA GLU A 60 -13.72 -34.00 11.95
C GLU A 60 -13.06 -33.84 13.33
N ILE A 61 -12.56 -32.63 13.62
CA ILE A 61 -11.96 -32.28 14.91
C ILE A 61 -12.83 -31.18 15.52
N LEU A 62 -13.65 -31.56 16.49
CA LEU A 62 -14.52 -30.66 17.25
C LEU A 62 -13.86 -30.36 18.60
N ALA A 63 -13.55 -29.10 18.85
CA ALA A 63 -12.95 -28.63 20.09
C ALA A 63 -13.98 -27.89 20.95
N ASP A 64 -13.90 -28.14 22.26
CA ASP A 64 -14.69 -27.45 23.29
C ASP A 64 -13.71 -26.92 24.35
N SER A 65 -14.02 -25.76 24.92
CA SER A 65 -13.12 -25.04 25.82
C SER A 65 -13.43 -25.37 27.28
N ASN A 66 -12.37 -25.53 28.09
CA ASN A 66 -12.55 -25.55 29.54
C ASN A 66 -12.95 -24.15 29.99
N LEU A 67 -14.06 -23.99 30.73
CA LEU A 67 -14.57 -22.67 31.17
C LEU A 67 -13.53 -21.81 31.88
N ASN A 68 -12.53 -22.43 32.53
CA ASN A 68 -11.40 -21.76 33.19
C ASN A 68 -10.48 -20.95 32.22
N SER A 69 -10.71 -21.02 30.90
CA SER A 69 -9.94 -20.30 29.87
C SER A 69 -10.65 -19.05 29.31
N ILE A 70 -11.92 -18.82 29.66
CA ILE A 70 -12.72 -17.69 29.15
C ILE A 70 -12.79 -16.59 30.22
N THR A 71 -12.29 -15.40 29.90
CA THR A 71 -12.49 -14.19 30.71
C THR A 71 -13.88 -13.59 30.51
N ARG A 72 -14.42 -12.87 31.51
CA ARG A 72 -15.78 -12.30 31.45
C ARG A 72 -16.00 -11.30 30.29
N ALA A 73 -14.93 -10.76 29.71
CA ALA A 73 -15.00 -9.91 28.51
C ALA A 73 -15.26 -10.71 27.22
N ASP A 74 -14.98 -12.02 27.24
CA ASP A 74 -14.98 -12.92 26.07
C ASP A 74 -16.14 -13.94 26.14
N ASP A 75 -17.09 -13.79 27.07
CA ASP A 75 -18.18 -14.76 27.35
C ASP A 75 -19.31 -14.75 26.30
N SER A 76 -18.95 -14.66 25.01
CA SER A 76 -19.85 -15.04 23.92
C SER A 76 -19.96 -16.57 23.89
N PRO A 77 -21.17 -17.15 23.87
CA PRO A 77 -21.32 -18.60 23.79
C PRO A 77 -20.79 -19.17 22.46
N LEU A 78 -20.58 -18.32 21.44
CA LEU A 78 -19.96 -18.70 20.16
C LEU A 78 -18.45 -18.97 20.27
N PHE A 79 -17.76 -18.45 21.28
CA PHE A 79 -16.32 -18.69 21.47
C PHE A 79 -16.01 -19.96 22.26
N ARG A 80 -17.02 -20.61 22.84
CA ARG A 80 -16.86 -21.79 23.70
C ARG A 80 -16.39 -23.03 22.95
N THR A 81 -16.77 -23.18 21.68
CA THR A 81 -16.37 -24.28 20.80
C THR A 81 -15.60 -23.78 19.58
N ALA A 82 -14.90 -24.68 18.90
CA ALA A 82 -14.30 -24.44 17.60
C ALA A 82 -14.23 -25.72 16.76
N ARG A 83 -14.30 -25.61 15.42
CA ARG A 83 -13.85 -26.69 14.53
C ARG A 83 -12.41 -26.45 14.13
N ILE A 84 -11.58 -27.48 14.23
CA ILE A 84 -10.17 -27.47 13.82
C ILE A 84 -10.01 -28.18 12.48
N PHE A 85 -9.12 -27.66 11.63
CA PHE A 85 -8.72 -28.24 10.35
C PHE A 85 -7.20 -28.42 10.30
N ASN A 86 -6.73 -29.62 9.96
CA ASN A 86 -5.32 -29.96 9.74
C ASN A 86 -4.96 -30.17 8.26
N GLY A 87 -5.92 -29.95 7.36
CA GLY A 87 -5.73 -29.80 5.93
C GLY A 87 -6.72 -28.76 5.37
N PRO A 88 -6.69 -28.44 4.07
CA PRO A 88 -7.62 -27.50 3.48
C PRO A 88 -9.08 -27.99 3.56
N SER A 89 -9.96 -27.17 4.13
CA SER A 89 -11.39 -27.47 4.31
C SER A 89 -12.26 -26.33 3.79
N ARG A 90 -13.46 -26.64 3.31
CA ARG A 90 -14.30 -25.74 2.52
C ARG A 90 -15.75 -25.77 3.03
N TYR A 91 -16.29 -24.61 3.41
CA TYR A 91 -17.73 -24.43 3.54
C TYR A 91 -18.30 -23.93 2.21
N THR A 92 -19.40 -24.51 1.78
CA THR A 92 -20.14 -24.19 0.55
C THR A 92 -21.58 -23.84 0.93
N PHE A 93 -21.94 -22.57 0.79
CA PHE A 93 -23.26 -22.05 1.10
C PHE A 93 -24.01 -21.75 -0.20
N PRO A 94 -25.16 -22.38 -0.49
CA PRO A 94 -26.00 -22.00 -1.60
C PRO A 94 -26.46 -20.54 -1.46
N ILE A 95 -26.56 -19.81 -2.57
CA ILE A 95 -26.95 -18.40 -2.60
C ILE A 95 -28.21 -18.27 -3.46
N GLY A 96 -29.34 -18.00 -2.81
CA GLY A 96 -30.65 -17.81 -3.41
C GLY A 96 -30.78 -16.48 -4.15
N GLN A 97 -30.18 -15.40 -3.64
CA GLN A 97 -30.15 -14.07 -4.25
C GLN A 97 -28.72 -13.62 -4.54
N GLY A 98 -28.39 -13.38 -5.81
CA GLY A 98 -27.14 -12.71 -6.18
C GLY A 98 -27.12 -11.26 -5.66
N GLY A 99 -26.02 -10.85 -5.05
CA GLY A 99 -25.90 -9.54 -4.42
C GLY A 99 -24.87 -9.50 -3.27
N ARG A 100 -24.95 -8.43 -2.48
CA ARG A 100 -24.00 -8.14 -1.40
C ARG A 100 -24.30 -9.00 -0.15
N HIS A 101 -23.24 -9.57 0.41
CA HIS A 101 -23.27 -10.50 1.54
C HIS A 101 -22.22 -10.16 2.58
N TRP A 102 -22.59 -10.36 3.84
CA TRP A 102 -21.73 -10.28 5.01
C TRP A 102 -21.15 -11.67 5.28
N ILE A 103 -19.83 -11.75 5.38
CA ILE A 103 -19.14 -12.91 5.95
C ILE A 103 -18.57 -12.47 7.29
N ARG A 104 -19.03 -13.05 8.41
CA ARG A 104 -18.40 -12.85 9.72
C ARG A 104 -17.73 -14.15 10.16
N LEU A 105 -16.44 -14.08 10.48
CA LEU A 105 -15.65 -15.21 10.96
C LEU A 105 -15.22 -14.92 12.40
N HIS A 106 -15.63 -15.79 13.32
CA HIS A 106 -15.37 -15.67 14.75
C HIS A 106 -14.19 -16.56 15.15
N PHE A 107 -13.20 -15.98 15.84
CA PHE A 107 -12.00 -16.68 16.31
C PHE A 107 -11.71 -16.37 17.77
N PHE A 108 -11.54 -17.42 18.60
CA PHE A 108 -11.03 -17.34 19.97
C PHE A 108 -10.09 -18.52 20.22
N PRO A 109 -8.77 -18.29 20.43
CA PRO A 109 -7.78 -19.37 20.51
C PRO A 109 -7.64 -19.95 21.93
N PHE A 110 -8.16 -21.16 22.14
CA PHE A 110 -8.01 -21.91 23.39
C PHE A 110 -7.15 -23.19 23.23
N ASP A 111 -6.73 -23.77 24.35
CA ASP A 111 -5.91 -24.98 24.36
C ASP A 111 -6.81 -26.23 24.33
N TYR A 112 -6.60 -27.13 23.37
CA TYR A 112 -7.36 -28.38 23.23
C TYR A 112 -6.38 -29.58 23.09
N PRO A 113 -6.72 -30.82 23.48
CA PRO A 113 -5.76 -31.93 23.50
C PRO A 113 -5.05 -32.17 22.15
N ASN A 114 -3.72 -32.01 22.16
CA ASN A 114 -2.81 -32.07 20.99
C ASN A 114 -2.93 -30.91 19.98
N TYR A 115 -3.72 -29.86 20.27
CA TYR A 115 -3.96 -28.73 19.37
C TYR A 115 -3.89 -27.38 20.13
N ASP A 116 -2.81 -26.63 19.89
CA ASP A 116 -2.65 -25.25 20.35
C ASP A 116 -3.18 -24.27 19.30
N MET A 117 -4.32 -23.62 19.58
CA MET A 117 -4.89 -22.61 18.70
C MET A 117 -4.13 -21.27 18.73
N LYS A 118 -3.32 -21.00 19.75
CA LYS A 118 -2.58 -19.74 19.92
C LYS A 118 -1.32 -19.70 19.05
N SER A 119 -0.82 -20.85 18.59
CA SER A 119 0.21 -20.98 17.55
C SER A 119 -0.34 -21.39 16.18
N ALA A 120 -1.66 -21.46 16.00
CA ALA A 120 -2.30 -21.66 14.70
C ALA A 120 -1.92 -20.55 13.71
N SER A 121 -1.63 -20.90 12.47
CA SER A 121 -1.41 -19.99 11.36
C SER A 121 -2.10 -20.56 10.13
N PHE A 122 -2.95 -19.76 9.51
CA PHE A 122 -3.77 -20.21 8.38
C PHE A 122 -4.23 -19.06 7.49
N SER A 123 -4.63 -19.39 6.27
CA SER A 123 -5.23 -18.46 5.32
C SER A 123 -6.71 -18.80 5.11
N VAL A 124 -7.53 -17.79 4.80
CA VAL A 124 -8.96 -17.97 4.50
C VAL A 124 -9.29 -17.23 3.19
N PHE A 125 -9.95 -17.94 2.29
CA PHE A 125 -10.30 -17.48 0.94
C PHE A 125 -11.82 -17.55 0.75
N SER A 126 -12.39 -16.59 0.00
CA SER A 126 -13.79 -16.63 -0.43
C SER A 126 -13.84 -16.45 -1.95
N GLN A 127 -14.21 -17.53 -2.65
CA GLN A 127 -14.10 -17.67 -4.12
C GLN A 127 -12.72 -17.26 -4.67
N LYS A 128 -12.54 -16.01 -5.12
CA LYS A 128 -11.27 -15.45 -5.63
C LYS A 128 -10.56 -14.55 -4.61
N THR A 129 -11.27 -14.03 -3.60
CA THR A 129 -10.74 -13.04 -2.65
C THR A 129 -9.99 -13.72 -1.50
N THR A 130 -8.77 -13.29 -1.22
CA THR A 130 -8.06 -13.67 0.02
C THR A 130 -8.56 -12.81 1.17
N LEU A 131 -9.30 -13.39 2.12
CA LEU A 131 -9.82 -12.68 3.30
C LEU A 131 -8.75 -12.56 4.40
N LEU A 132 -7.99 -13.64 4.61
CA LEU A 132 -6.93 -13.75 5.61
C LEU A 132 -5.72 -14.49 5.01
N SER A 133 -4.51 -14.07 5.36
CA SER A 133 -3.24 -14.74 5.05
C SER A 133 -2.45 -14.90 6.34
N ASP A 134 -1.82 -16.06 6.53
CA ASP A 134 -0.89 -16.36 7.64
C ASP A 134 -1.41 -15.99 9.04
N PHE A 135 -2.73 -15.98 9.21
CA PHE A 135 -3.43 -15.38 10.34
C PHE A 135 -3.29 -16.23 11.61
N THR A 136 -2.85 -15.58 12.67
CA THR A 136 -2.73 -16.14 14.01
C THR A 136 -3.51 -15.26 15.00
N PRO A 137 -4.75 -15.62 15.35
CA PRO A 137 -5.51 -14.91 16.39
C PRO A 137 -4.81 -15.06 17.76
N LYS A 138 -4.93 -14.04 18.62
CA LYS A 138 -4.32 -14.00 19.97
C LYS A 138 -5.32 -13.73 21.11
N ALA A 139 -6.52 -13.31 20.76
CA ALA A 139 -7.65 -13.04 21.66
C ALA A 139 -8.95 -13.29 20.87
N ALA A 140 -10.11 -13.05 21.49
CA ALA A 140 -11.39 -13.04 20.78
C ALA A 140 -11.38 -11.98 19.67
N VAL A 141 -11.75 -12.37 18.45
CA VAL A 141 -11.83 -11.46 17.31
C VAL A 141 -12.87 -11.93 16.30
N VAL A 142 -13.72 -11.00 15.86
CA VAL A 142 -14.63 -11.18 14.73
C VAL A 142 -14.03 -10.47 13.52
N ARG A 143 -14.00 -11.13 12.37
CA ARG A 143 -13.60 -10.51 11.10
C ARG A 143 -14.81 -10.45 10.18
N GLU A 144 -15.34 -9.25 9.98
CA GLU A 144 -16.46 -8.97 9.06
C GLU A 144 -15.94 -8.52 7.68
N TYR A 145 -16.52 -9.11 6.63
CA TYR A 145 -16.26 -8.78 5.24
C TYR A 145 -17.58 -8.54 4.52
N SER A 146 -17.61 -7.54 3.63
CA SER A 146 -18.71 -7.35 2.67
C SER A 146 -18.24 -7.77 1.29
N VAL A 147 -18.90 -8.77 0.69
CA VAL A 147 -18.57 -9.29 -0.64
C VAL A 147 -19.78 -9.25 -1.55
N ASN A 148 -19.60 -8.98 -2.83
CA ASN A 148 -20.64 -9.21 -3.83
C ASN A 148 -20.53 -10.65 -4.35
N VAL A 149 -21.66 -11.34 -4.45
CA VAL A 149 -21.72 -12.79 -4.70
C VAL A 149 -22.74 -13.08 -5.80
N GLU A 150 -22.33 -13.85 -6.80
CA GLU A 150 -23.22 -14.33 -7.87
C GLU A 150 -24.16 -15.43 -7.34
N LYS A 151 -25.35 -15.55 -7.93
CA LYS A 151 -26.31 -16.60 -7.58
C LYS A 151 -25.73 -17.98 -7.93
N GLY A 152 -25.63 -18.87 -6.96
CA GLY A 152 -24.88 -20.12 -7.09
C GLY A 152 -24.40 -20.60 -5.72
N ASP A 153 -23.09 -20.80 -5.56
CA ASP A 153 -22.46 -21.19 -4.30
C ASP A 153 -21.40 -20.17 -3.84
N LEU A 154 -21.48 -19.76 -2.57
CA LEU A 154 -20.40 -19.07 -1.88
C LEU A 154 -19.50 -20.10 -1.20
N VAL A 155 -18.24 -20.17 -1.63
CA VAL A 155 -17.26 -21.13 -1.09
C VAL A 155 -16.20 -20.41 -0.25
N ILE A 156 -16.22 -20.66 1.06
CA ILE A 156 -15.22 -20.19 2.03
C ILE A 156 -14.25 -21.34 2.31
N THR A 157 -12.97 -21.14 2.01
CA THR A 157 -11.91 -22.17 2.15
C THR A 157 -10.91 -21.76 3.24
N PHE A 158 -10.77 -22.60 4.26
CA PHE A 158 -9.74 -22.50 5.30
C PHE A 158 -8.54 -23.37 4.89
N SER A 159 -7.34 -22.80 4.89
CA SER A 159 -6.10 -23.50 4.54
C SER A 159 -5.05 -23.32 5.63
N PRO A 160 -4.73 -24.37 6.41
CA PRO A 160 -3.63 -24.33 7.38
C PRO A 160 -2.29 -24.00 6.71
N SER A 161 -1.43 -23.24 7.41
CA SER A 161 -0.03 -23.08 7.05
C SER A 161 0.75 -24.37 7.29
N ARG A 162 1.93 -24.53 6.67
CA ARG A 162 2.75 -25.74 6.80
C ARG A 162 3.05 -26.04 8.28
N ASN A 163 2.75 -27.27 8.71
CA ASN A 163 2.91 -27.78 10.08
C ASN A 163 2.10 -26.98 11.13
N SER A 164 0.97 -26.39 10.73
CA SER A 164 0.04 -25.69 11.62
C SER A 164 -1.40 -26.15 11.39
N ILE A 165 -2.35 -25.55 12.08
CA ILE A 165 -3.79 -25.79 11.97
C ILE A 165 -4.52 -24.50 11.56
N ALA A 166 -5.70 -24.67 10.96
CA ALA A 166 -6.73 -23.64 10.88
C ALA A 166 -7.84 -23.97 11.89
N PHE A 167 -8.55 -22.96 12.37
CA PHE A 167 -9.75 -23.18 13.19
C PHE A 167 -10.75 -22.03 13.00
N VAL A 168 -12.00 -22.26 13.42
CA VAL A 168 -13.05 -21.24 13.46
C VAL A 168 -14.07 -21.61 14.55
N ASN A 169 -14.58 -20.60 15.26
CA ASN A 169 -15.53 -20.77 16.36
C ASN A 169 -16.98 -20.59 15.89
N ALA A 170 -17.24 -19.62 15.02
CA ALA A 170 -18.52 -19.46 14.34
C ALA A 170 -18.36 -18.79 12.97
N ILE A 171 -19.32 -19.06 12.08
CA ILE A 171 -19.42 -18.47 10.73
C ILE A 171 -20.81 -17.87 10.56
N GLU A 172 -20.86 -16.63 10.06
CA GLU A 172 -22.08 -16.00 9.55
C GLU A 172 -21.90 -15.75 8.04
N VAL A 173 -22.92 -16.09 7.25
CA VAL A 173 -23.09 -15.65 5.86
C VAL A 173 -24.50 -15.09 5.70
N VAL A 174 -24.64 -13.78 5.48
CA VAL A 174 -25.93 -13.08 5.53
C VAL A 174 -26.06 -12.08 4.37
N SER A 175 -27.15 -12.15 3.62
CA SER A 175 -27.52 -11.18 2.57
C SER A 175 -28.01 -9.84 3.17
N VAL A 176 -27.94 -8.75 2.41
CA VAL A 176 -28.32 -7.38 2.84
C VAL A 176 -29.01 -6.59 1.70
N PRO A 177 -29.46 -5.33 1.91
CA PRO A 177 -29.78 -4.43 0.81
C PRO A 177 -28.56 -4.19 -0.09
N ASN A 178 -28.71 -4.37 -1.41
CA ASN A 178 -27.62 -4.17 -2.38
C ASN A 178 -27.17 -2.70 -2.47
N ASP A 179 -28.08 -1.78 -2.17
CA ASP A 179 -27.94 -0.32 -2.14
C ASP A 179 -27.30 0.22 -0.84
N LEU A 180 -27.08 -0.64 0.17
CA LEU A 180 -26.44 -0.27 1.44
C LEU A 180 -25.02 0.34 1.27
N ILE A 181 -24.33 -0.02 0.18
CA ILE A 181 -23.08 0.58 -0.27
C ILE A 181 -23.19 0.81 -1.77
N ALA A 182 -23.38 2.08 -2.16
CA ALA A 182 -23.51 2.52 -3.54
C ALA A 182 -22.25 2.17 -4.37
N ASP A 183 -22.41 2.08 -5.69
CA ASP A 183 -21.27 1.78 -6.58
C ASP A 183 -20.27 2.94 -6.71
N SER A 184 -20.75 4.17 -6.47
CA SER A 184 -19.97 5.40 -6.56
C SER A 184 -19.79 6.08 -5.21
N ALA A 185 -18.57 6.54 -4.91
CA ALA A 185 -18.23 7.36 -3.74
C ALA A 185 -17.29 8.50 -4.15
N GLN A 186 -17.17 9.55 -3.34
CA GLN A 186 -16.27 10.66 -3.63
C GLN A 186 -14.82 10.28 -3.29
N LEU A 187 -13.84 10.62 -4.14
CA LEU A 187 -12.43 10.49 -3.76
C LEU A 187 -12.07 11.61 -2.77
N TYR A 188 -11.48 11.31 -1.62
CA TYR A 188 -11.30 12.34 -0.59
C TYR A 188 -10.37 13.49 -1.05
N SER A 189 -9.50 13.23 -2.04
CA SER A 189 -8.47 14.15 -2.54
C SER A 189 -8.82 14.85 -3.86
N SER A 190 -10.02 14.62 -4.41
CA SER A 190 -10.45 15.17 -5.71
C SER A 190 -11.98 15.27 -5.80
N PRO A 191 -12.57 16.25 -6.51
CA PRO A 191 -14.01 16.22 -6.83
C PRO A 191 -14.44 15.04 -7.73
N SER A 192 -13.48 14.22 -8.20
CA SER A 192 -13.74 12.97 -8.93
C SER A 192 -14.44 11.93 -8.05
N GLN A 193 -15.28 11.10 -8.68
CA GLN A 193 -15.85 9.91 -8.04
C GLN A 193 -15.00 8.66 -8.29
N PHE A 194 -14.86 7.82 -7.27
CA PHE A 194 -14.52 6.41 -7.43
C PHE A 194 -15.79 5.66 -7.84
N THR A 195 -15.68 4.69 -8.75
CA THR A 195 -16.81 3.86 -9.24
C THR A 195 -16.43 2.38 -9.18
N GLY A 196 -17.42 1.48 -9.20
CA GLY A 196 -17.21 0.04 -9.09
C GLY A 196 -17.19 -0.51 -7.66
N LEU A 197 -17.61 0.23 -6.63
CA LEU A 197 -17.66 -0.25 -5.24
C LEU A 197 -18.61 -1.44 -5.04
N THR A 198 -19.64 -1.61 -5.88
CA THR A 198 -20.50 -2.80 -5.86
C THR A 198 -19.74 -4.04 -6.30
N ALA A 199 -18.72 -3.90 -7.14
CA ALA A 199 -17.82 -4.99 -7.52
C ALA A 199 -16.68 -5.25 -6.51
N GLN A 200 -16.50 -4.39 -5.49
CA GLN A 200 -15.41 -4.52 -4.51
C GLN A 200 -15.76 -5.41 -3.32
N SER A 201 -14.77 -6.19 -2.88
CA SER A 201 -14.76 -6.88 -1.59
C SER A 201 -14.18 -5.93 -0.54
N LEU A 202 -14.85 -5.84 0.60
CA LEU A 202 -14.50 -4.94 1.70
C LEU A 202 -14.26 -5.74 2.98
N GLN A 203 -13.43 -5.21 3.89
CA GLN A 203 -13.28 -5.68 5.27
C GLN A 203 -13.58 -4.53 6.23
N THR A 204 -14.50 -4.71 7.18
CA THR A 204 -14.76 -3.71 8.22
C THR A 204 -13.56 -3.66 9.17
N VAL A 205 -12.97 -2.47 9.36
CA VAL A 205 -11.82 -2.24 10.25
C VAL A 205 -12.23 -1.45 11.48
N ALA A 206 -13.12 -0.46 11.34
CA ALA A 206 -13.79 0.21 12.44
C ALA A 206 -15.26 0.47 12.10
N ARG A 207 -16.13 0.43 13.12
CA ARG A 207 -17.53 0.86 13.06
C ARG A 207 -17.90 1.46 14.41
N LEU A 208 -18.01 2.78 14.48
CA LEU A 208 -18.04 3.53 15.73
C LEU A 208 -19.35 4.29 15.91
N ASN A 209 -19.92 4.19 17.11
CA ASN A 209 -21.00 5.02 17.61
C ASN A 209 -20.39 6.21 18.37
N MET A 210 -20.45 7.41 17.77
CA MET A 210 -19.65 8.55 18.24
C MET A 210 -20.32 9.25 19.42
N GLY A 211 -19.59 9.41 20.53
CA GLY A 211 -20.14 9.93 21.78
C GLY A 211 -21.21 9.04 22.42
N GLY A 212 -21.35 7.80 21.94
CA GLY A 212 -22.36 6.84 22.37
C GLY A 212 -21.77 5.56 22.97
N PRO A 213 -22.62 4.74 23.61
CA PRO A 213 -22.23 3.42 24.10
C PRO A 213 -22.12 2.40 22.95
N PHE A 214 -21.47 1.27 23.24
CA PHE A 214 -21.45 0.09 22.37
C PHE A 214 -22.88 -0.34 21.97
N VAL A 215 -23.12 -0.52 20.67
CA VAL A 215 -24.37 -1.07 20.13
C VAL A 215 -24.09 -2.51 19.70
N SER A 216 -24.76 -3.48 20.31
CA SER A 216 -24.62 -4.89 19.94
C SER A 216 -25.43 -5.24 18.69
N LEU A 217 -25.09 -6.36 18.07
CA LEU A 217 -25.84 -7.01 16.98
C LEU A 217 -27.35 -7.22 17.24
N VAL A 218 -27.81 -7.18 18.50
CA VAL A 218 -29.24 -7.31 18.84
C VAL A 218 -29.98 -5.98 18.69
N ASN A 219 -29.25 -4.86 18.74
CA ASN A 219 -29.75 -3.50 18.66
C ASN A 219 -29.41 -2.82 17.31
N ASP A 220 -28.80 -3.55 16.37
CA ASP A 220 -28.53 -3.13 14.99
C ASP A 220 -29.43 -3.88 14.00
N THR A 221 -29.87 -3.19 12.95
CA THR A 221 -30.76 -3.68 11.89
C THR A 221 -30.18 -4.81 11.04
N LEU A 222 -28.85 -4.92 10.95
CA LEU A 222 -28.13 -5.90 10.12
C LEU A 222 -27.18 -6.78 10.96
N GLY A 223 -27.43 -6.87 12.27
CA GLY A 223 -26.62 -7.68 13.19
C GLY A 223 -25.17 -7.18 13.36
N ARG A 224 -24.89 -5.90 13.11
CA ARG A 224 -23.55 -5.32 13.27
C ARG A 224 -23.31 -4.89 14.72
N ASN A 225 -22.08 -4.99 15.19
CA ASN A 225 -21.65 -4.28 16.39
C ASN A 225 -21.13 -2.88 16.01
N TRP A 226 -21.43 -1.87 16.83
CA TRP A 226 -20.82 -0.54 16.77
C TRP A 226 -20.08 -0.27 18.09
N ASP A 227 -18.77 -0.05 18.02
CA ASP A 227 -17.93 0.24 19.19
C ASP A 227 -18.06 1.71 19.64
N SER A 228 -17.66 2.03 20.86
CA SER A 228 -17.52 3.43 21.28
C SER A 228 -16.27 4.05 20.63
N ASP A 229 -16.34 5.33 20.24
CA ASP A 229 -15.21 6.04 19.63
C ASP A 229 -14.11 6.44 20.63
N SER A 230 -14.39 6.30 21.92
CA SER A 230 -13.55 6.78 23.02
C SER A 230 -12.11 6.22 23.05
N SER A 231 -11.85 5.04 22.49
CA SER A 231 -10.49 4.48 22.36
C SER A 231 -9.70 4.98 21.14
N TYR A 232 -10.34 5.73 20.24
CA TYR A 232 -9.75 6.30 19.02
C TYR A 232 -9.58 7.83 19.10
N LEU A 233 -10.28 8.47 20.03
CA LEU A 233 -10.28 9.92 20.26
C LEU A 233 -8.93 10.40 20.81
N LYS A 234 -8.29 11.34 20.11
CA LYS A 234 -6.90 11.75 20.35
C LYS A 234 -6.71 12.62 21.59
N ASP A 235 -7.64 13.55 21.82
CA ASP A 235 -7.69 14.38 23.03
C ASP A 235 -9.14 14.48 23.52
N PRO A 236 -9.51 13.70 24.56
CA PRO A 236 -10.85 13.74 25.14
C PRO A 236 -11.25 15.09 25.75
N ASN A 237 -10.30 15.98 26.06
CA ASN A 237 -10.60 17.27 26.70
C ASN A 237 -11.13 18.32 25.70
N LEU A 238 -10.99 18.07 24.39
CA LEU A 238 -11.51 18.94 23.34
C LEU A 238 -12.96 18.58 22.93
N ALA A 239 -13.54 17.54 23.55
CA ALA A 239 -14.75 16.90 23.05
C ALA A 239 -15.79 16.68 24.16
N THR A 240 -17.07 16.82 23.80
CA THR A 240 -18.20 16.55 24.68
C THR A 240 -19.30 15.81 23.92
N THR A 241 -20.14 15.06 24.64
CA THR A 241 -21.13 14.15 24.03
C THR A 241 -22.55 14.69 24.11
N LYS A 242 -23.37 14.38 23.11
CA LYS A 242 -24.78 14.77 23.04
C LYS A 242 -25.63 13.57 22.62
N SER A 243 -26.79 13.39 23.24
CA SER A 243 -27.75 12.33 22.91
C SER A 243 -29.17 12.86 22.77
N ASN A 244 -29.86 12.48 21.70
CA ASN A 244 -31.28 12.73 21.48
C ASN A 244 -31.91 11.66 20.57
N ILE A 245 -31.75 10.38 20.93
CA ILE A 245 -32.22 9.22 20.15
C ILE A 245 -33.68 9.36 19.65
N PRO A 246 -34.67 9.79 20.47
CA PRO A 246 -36.06 9.88 20.02
C PRO A 246 -36.34 10.92 18.92
N ALA A 247 -35.45 11.89 18.70
CA ALA A 247 -35.66 12.94 17.69
C ALA A 247 -35.26 12.52 16.27
N VAL A 248 -34.48 11.45 16.13
CA VAL A 248 -33.92 10.97 14.85
C VAL A 248 -35.01 10.58 13.86
N GLN A 249 -34.87 11.06 12.62
CA GLN A 249 -35.78 10.79 11.50
C GLN A 249 -35.01 10.23 10.30
N TYR A 250 -35.60 9.24 9.61
CA TYR A 250 -35.13 8.75 8.32
C TYR A 250 -35.95 9.40 7.20
N SER A 251 -35.29 9.81 6.11
CA SER A 251 -35.93 10.50 5.00
C SER A 251 -36.04 9.60 3.77
N VAL A 252 -37.13 9.72 3.01
CA VAL A 252 -37.35 8.93 1.79
C VAL A 252 -36.30 9.33 0.75
N GLY A 253 -35.49 8.37 0.32
CA GLY A 253 -34.33 8.59 -0.57
C GLY A 253 -33.07 9.13 0.13
N GLY A 254 -33.09 9.27 1.46
CA GLY A 254 -31.91 9.56 2.28
C GLY A 254 -31.37 8.31 2.98
N ALA A 255 -30.70 8.49 4.12
CA ALA A 255 -30.25 7.36 4.93
C ALA A 255 -31.43 6.57 5.52
N THR A 256 -31.26 5.26 5.63
CA THR A 256 -32.22 4.32 6.24
C THR A 256 -31.73 3.81 7.59
N SER A 257 -32.61 3.13 8.34
CA SER A 257 -32.23 2.39 9.54
C SER A 257 -31.24 1.25 9.27
N ASP A 258 -31.19 0.74 8.04
CA ASP A 258 -30.24 -0.29 7.63
C ASP A 258 -28.83 0.30 7.43
N ALA A 259 -28.73 1.58 6.99
CA ALA A 259 -27.45 2.28 6.92
C ALA A 259 -26.79 2.42 8.30
N ALA A 260 -27.52 2.91 9.31
CA ALA A 260 -27.14 2.81 10.72
C ALA A 260 -28.39 2.91 11.61
N PRO A 261 -28.38 2.31 12.83
CA PRO A 261 -29.55 2.29 13.70
C PRO A 261 -29.79 3.65 14.38
N GLN A 262 -30.99 3.82 14.96
CA GLN A 262 -31.41 5.07 15.58
C GLN A 262 -30.53 5.47 16.79
N THR A 263 -29.92 4.48 17.44
CA THR A 263 -28.94 4.65 18.51
C THR A 263 -27.64 5.32 18.08
N VAL A 264 -27.26 5.24 16.79
CA VAL A 264 -26.03 5.86 16.25
C VAL A 264 -26.30 7.29 15.82
N TYR A 265 -27.28 7.53 14.95
CA TYR A 265 -27.73 8.89 14.60
C TYR A 265 -28.27 9.67 15.81
N GLY A 266 -28.64 8.97 16.88
CA GLY A 266 -29.18 9.51 18.12
C GLY A 266 -28.13 9.92 19.16
N THR A 267 -26.86 9.65 18.93
CA THR A 267 -25.73 10.20 19.68
C THR A 267 -24.80 10.97 18.75
N CYS A 268 -24.02 11.89 19.31
CA CYS A 268 -22.85 12.44 18.64
C CYS A 268 -21.81 12.86 19.67
N ILE A 269 -20.57 12.94 19.19
CA ILE A 269 -19.51 13.70 19.83
C ILE A 269 -19.38 15.05 19.11
N LYS A 270 -19.15 16.11 19.88
CA LYS A 270 -19.01 17.49 19.39
C LYS A 270 -17.84 18.21 20.06
N MET A 271 -17.46 19.37 19.54
CA MET A 271 -16.45 20.23 20.18
C MET A 271 -16.88 20.64 21.59
N ASP A 272 -15.97 20.59 22.58
CA ASP A 272 -16.21 21.26 23.88
C ASP A 272 -15.77 22.73 23.83
N SER A 273 -16.41 23.48 22.94
CA SER A 273 -16.13 24.89 22.66
C SER A 273 -16.99 25.87 23.45
N ALA A 274 -18.01 25.39 24.17
CA ALA A 274 -19.14 26.17 24.69
C ALA A 274 -18.78 27.23 25.76
N SER A 275 -17.49 27.35 26.13
CA SER A 275 -16.95 28.33 27.06
C SER A 275 -16.12 29.44 26.40
N ASP A 276 -15.66 29.29 25.15
CA ASP A 276 -14.92 30.34 24.41
C ASP A 276 -15.38 30.43 22.93
N PRO A 277 -16.04 31.53 22.51
CA PRO A 277 -16.45 31.75 21.13
C PRO A 277 -15.28 31.92 20.14
N ARG A 278 -14.03 31.91 20.62
CA ARG A 278 -12.80 31.95 19.80
C ARG A 278 -12.15 30.57 19.65
N SER A 279 -12.79 29.50 20.12
CA SER A 279 -12.32 28.12 20.02
C SER A 279 -11.96 27.76 18.58
N ASN A 280 -10.68 27.48 18.32
CA ASN A 280 -10.15 27.12 17.00
C ASN A 280 -9.25 25.89 17.11
N PHE A 281 -9.89 24.73 17.31
CA PHE A 281 -9.25 23.42 17.41
C PHE A 281 -10.09 22.38 16.67
N ASN A 282 -9.49 21.22 16.35
CA ASN A 282 -10.18 20.10 15.72
C ASN A 282 -10.30 18.92 16.69
N VAL A 283 -11.51 18.42 16.91
CA VAL A 283 -11.70 17.09 17.54
C VAL A 283 -11.30 16.03 16.52
N THR A 284 -10.53 15.03 16.95
CA THR A 284 -9.78 14.14 16.03
C THR A 284 -9.75 12.70 16.53
N TRP A 285 -10.01 11.75 15.64
CA TRP A 285 -9.86 10.32 15.85
C TRP A 285 -8.79 9.76 14.92
N ASP A 286 -7.88 8.95 15.47
CA ASP A 286 -6.84 8.24 14.72
C ASP A 286 -7.22 6.75 14.63
N ILE A 287 -7.69 6.31 13.46
CA ILE A 287 -8.18 4.95 13.22
C ILE A 287 -7.05 4.07 12.64
N PRO A 288 -6.60 3.00 13.33
CA PRO A 288 -5.60 2.08 12.80
C PRO A 288 -6.07 1.35 11.52
N VAL A 289 -5.18 1.24 10.54
CA VAL A 289 -5.38 0.64 9.22
C VAL A 289 -4.12 -0.10 8.76
N ASP A 290 -4.25 -0.96 7.76
CA ASP A 290 -3.10 -1.63 7.14
C ASP A 290 -2.56 -0.77 5.97
N PRO A 291 -1.27 -0.40 5.95
CA PRO A 291 -0.65 0.23 4.79
C PRO A 291 -0.74 -0.62 3.52
N GLY A 292 -0.79 0.04 2.37
CA GLY A 292 -0.89 -0.60 1.05
C GLY A 292 -2.33 -0.88 0.57
N PHE A 293 -3.35 -0.33 1.24
CA PHE A 293 -4.75 -0.48 0.87
C PHE A 293 -5.47 0.86 0.68
N GLN A 294 -6.53 0.86 -0.13
CA GLN A 294 -7.54 1.92 -0.13
C GLN A 294 -8.63 1.60 0.90
N TYR A 295 -9.32 2.63 1.36
CA TYR A 295 -10.40 2.53 2.34
C TYR A 295 -11.64 3.27 1.85
N LEU A 296 -12.81 2.72 2.16
CA LEU A 296 -14.09 3.42 2.15
C LEU A 296 -14.33 3.92 3.58
N VAL A 297 -14.42 5.24 3.74
CA VAL A 297 -14.74 5.93 4.99
C VAL A 297 -16.16 6.48 4.86
N ARG A 298 -17.06 6.02 5.72
CA ARG A 298 -18.43 6.51 5.81
C ARG A 298 -18.60 7.38 7.05
N LEU A 299 -19.05 8.62 6.83
CA LEU A 299 -19.30 9.59 7.89
C LEU A 299 -20.81 9.77 8.07
N HIS A 300 -21.34 9.44 9.24
CA HIS A 300 -22.76 9.55 9.56
C HIS A 300 -23.05 10.82 10.36
N PHE A 301 -24.10 11.53 9.93
CA PHE A 301 -24.55 12.79 10.49
C PHE A 301 -26.06 12.78 10.77
N CYS A 302 -26.45 13.41 11.86
CA CYS A 302 -27.84 13.68 12.23
C CYS A 302 -27.82 14.85 13.22
N ASP A 303 -28.38 16.00 12.84
CA ASP A 303 -28.26 17.21 13.64
C ASP A 303 -29.18 17.17 14.87
N ILE A 304 -28.59 16.79 16.00
CA ILE A 304 -29.18 16.80 17.34
C ILE A 304 -28.56 17.90 18.24
N VAL A 305 -27.82 18.83 17.64
CA VAL A 305 -27.03 19.86 18.33
C VAL A 305 -27.67 21.25 18.15
N SER A 306 -28.01 21.62 16.91
CA SER A 306 -28.57 22.92 16.55
C SER A 306 -30.01 23.11 17.08
N ALA A 307 -30.40 24.36 17.33
CA ALA A 307 -31.78 24.72 17.67
C ALA A 307 -32.59 25.13 16.42
N SER A 308 -31.94 25.65 15.38
CA SER A 308 -32.52 25.98 14.07
C SER A 308 -31.64 25.50 12.90
N PRO A 309 -32.22 25.38 11.67
CA PRO A 309 -31.52 24.92 10.47
C PRO A 309 -30.26 25.69 10.06
N THR A 310 -30.05 26.91 10.56
CA THR A 310 -28.96 27.81 10.13
C THR A 310 -27.99 28.18 11.26
N ASP A 311 -28.06 27.50 12.40
CA ASP A 311 -27.25 27.84 13.59
C ASP A 311 -25.77 27.47 13.43
N LEU A 312 -25.48 26.42 12.66
CA LEU A 312 -24.20 25.73 12.66
C LEU A 312 -23.74 25.30 11.26
N ALA A 313 -22.55 25.77 10.89
CA ALA A 313 -21.75 25.26 9.78
C ALA A 313 -20.37 24.83 10.31
N PHE A 314 -19.82 23.71 9.85
CA PHE A 314 -18.56 23.19 10.36
C PHE A 314 -17.69 22.50 9.31
N ASN A 315 -16.40 22.36 9.57
CA ASN A 315 -15.45 21.74 8.66
C ASN A 315 -15.19 20.28 9.06
N VAL A 316 -15.14 19.40 8.07
CA VAL A 316 -14.90 17.95 8.24
C VAL A 316 -13.71 17.53 7.40
N TYR A 317 -12.78 16.81 8.01
CA TYR A 317 -11.48 16.47 7.43
C TYR A 317 -11.24 14.95 7.46
N ILE A 318 -10.58 14.45 6.42
CA ILE A 318 -9.93 13.13 6.40
C ILE A 318 -8.47 13.36 6.07
N ASP A 319 -7.58 12.88 6.94
CA ASP A 319 -6.16 13.20 6.96
C ASP A 319 -5.92 14.72 6.92
N THR A 320 -5.28 15.26 5.89
CA THR A 320 -5.07 16.71 5.70
C THR A 320 -6.07 17.37 4.76
N TYR A 321 -7.06 16.62 4.24
CA TYR A 321 -7.99 17.08 3.21
C TYR A 321 -9.30 17.56 3.82
N VAL A 322 -9.78 18.73 3.39
CA VAL A 322 -11.10 19.27 3.77
C VAL A 322 -12.16 18.60 2.89
N ILE A 323 -12.98 17.73 3.49
CA ILE A 323 -13.91 16.84 2.78
C ILE A 323 -15.29 17.48 2.67
N TYR A 324 -15.76 18.05 3.77
CA TYR A 324 -16.78 19.08 3.74
C TYR A 324 -16.19 20.38 4.27
N ARG A 325 -16.19 21.39 3.41
CA ARG A 325 -15.99 22.78 3.80
C ARG A 325 -17.34 23.38 4.18
N ASP A 326 -17.39 24.04 5.33
CA ASP A 326 -18.52 24.85 5.80
C ASP A 326 -19.88 24.09 5.69
N LEU A 327 -19.91 22.90 6.28
CA LEU A 327 -21.02 21.94 6.25
C LEU A 327 -22.23 22.43 7.03
N GLU A 328 -23.20 22.99 6.31
CA GLU A 328 -24.58 23.08 6.74
C GLU A 328 -25.32 21.76 6.40
N LEU A 329 -25.79 21.03 7.41
CA LEU A 329 -26.54 19.78 7.18
C LEU A 329 -27.99 20.05 6.78
N ALA A 330 -28.65 21.04 7.37
CA ALA A 330 -30.06 21.30 7.10
C ALA A 330 -30.30 21.83 5.68
N SER A 331 -29.38 22.59 5.07
CA SER A 331 -29.51 23.02 3.67
C SER A 331 -29.40 21.85 2.69
N LYS A 332 -28.61 20.80 3.01
CA LYS A 332 -28.62 19.50 2.30
C LYS A 332 -29.91 18.69 2.52
N LEU A 333 -30.61 18.91 3.62
CA LEU A 333 -31.76 18.11 4.08
C LEU A 333 -33.10 18.88 4.04
N ASN A 334 -33.20 19.90 3.17
CA ASN A 334 -34.41 20.71 2.95
C ASN A 334 -34.97 21.36 4.24
N GLY A 335 -34.08 21.92 5.05
CA GLY A 335 -34.40 22.62 6.31
C GLY A 335 -34.70 21.70 7.50
N LYS A 336 -34.45 20.39 7.40
CA LYS A 336 -34.76 19.44 8.47
C LYS A 336 -33.57 19.16 9.37
N LEU A 337 -33.74 19.46 10.66
CA LEU A 337 -32.88 18.95 11.74
C LEU A 337 -33.18 17.48 12.04
N ALA A 338 -32.34 16.86 12.87
CA ALA A 338 -32.44 15.47 13.36
C ALA A 338 -32.71 14.41 12.27
N THR A 339 -32.35 14.69 11.02
CA THR A 339 -32.57 13.80 9.88
C THR A 339 -31.26 13.08 9.55
N ALA A 340 -31.33 11.75 9.43
CA ALA A 340 -30.18 10.90 9.17
C ALA A 340 -29.60 11.11 7.76
N PHE A 341 -28.28 11.28 7.69
CA PHE A 341 -27.49 11.46 6.48
C PHE A 341 -26.13 10.74 6.62
N PHE A 342 -25.55 10.28 5.51
CA PHE A 342 -24.15 9.85 5.49
C PHE A 342 -23.45 10.26 4.19
N GLY A 343 -22.12 10.40 4.25
CA GLY A 343 -21.26 10.61 3.10
C GLY A 343 -20.21 9.50 2.97
N ASP A 344 -20.03 8.98 1.76
CA ASP A 344 -19.09 7.91 1.42
C ASP A 344 -17.85 8.46 0.69
N PHE A 345 -16.67 8.20 1.24
CA PHE A 345 -15.39 8.72 0.76
C PHE A 345 -14.37 7.61 0.55
N VAL A 346 -13.72 7.57 -0.61
CA VAL A 346 -12.65 6.61 -0.91
C VAL A 346 -11.28 7.29 -0.78
N THR A 347 -10.39 6.66 -0.03
CA THR A 347 -9.00 7.11 0.16
C THR A 347 -8.14 6.77 -1.06
N PRO A 348 -7.03 7.49 -1.30
CA PRO A 348 -5.90 6.94 -2.04
C PRO A 348 -5.34 5.70 -1.31
N VAL A 349 -4.40 4.99 -1.92
CA VAL A 349 -3.67 3.90 -1.24
C VAL A 349 -2.89 4.51 -0.07
N LEU A 350 -3.26 4.15 1.16
CA LEU A 350 -2.63 4.70 2.36
C LEU A 350 -1.26 4.04 2.60
N THR A 351 -0.23 4.85 2.77
CA THR A 351 1.12 4.40 3.16
C THR A 351 1.35 4.44 4.67
N LYS A 352 0.51 5.16 5.41
CA LYS A 352 0.56 5.32 6.86
C LYS A 352 -0.34 4.32 7.61
N PRO A 353 -0.02 3.95 8.86
CA PRO A 353 -0.76 2.93 9.62
C PRO A 353 -2.07 3.43 10.25
N ASN A 354 -2.39 4.72 10.18
CA ASN A 354 -3.65 5.27 10.71
C ASN A 354 -4.32 6.16 9.64
N VAL A 355 -5.64 6.06 9.45
CA VAL A 355 -6.43 7.13 8.81
C VAL A 355 -6.97 8.06 9.90
N THR A 356 -6.86 9.36 9.68
CA THR A 356 -7.24 10.37 10.67
C THR A 356 -8.54 11.01 10.23
N VAL A 357 -9.53 11.10 11.12
CA VAL A 357 -10.79 11.81 10.87
C VAL A 357 -10.88 12.97 11.86
N SER A 358 -11.21 14.16 11.39
CA SER A 358 -11.38 15.33 12.27
C SER A 358 -12.62 16.13 11.93
N ILE A 359 -13.15 16.81 12.94
CA ILE A 359 -14.18 17.84 12.82
C ILE A 359 -13.68 19.12 13.49
N GLY A 360 -14.02 20.28 12.96
CA GLY A 360 -13.60 21.57 13.47
C GLY A 360 -14.50 22.72 13.03
N PRO A 361 -14.33 23.93 13.58
CA PRO A 361 -15.27 25.02 13.42
C PRO A 361 -15.24 25.60 11.99
N SER A 362 -16.30 26.34 11.63
CA SER A 362 -16.28 27.22 10.46
C SER A 362 -16.26 28.69 10.87
N ALA A 363 -15.60 29.52 10.06
CA ALA A 363 -15.62 30.97 10.17
C ALA A 363 -16.94 31.61 9.68
N VAL A 364 -17.87 30.86 9.06
CA VAL A 364 -19.22 31.36 8.73
C VAL A 364 -20.25 31.05 9.83
N SER A 365 -19.93 30.17 10.78
CA SER A 365 -20.80 29.89 11.94
C SER A 365 -20.76 31.04 12.95
N SER A 366 -21.90 31.36 13.58
CA SER A 366 -21.95 32.37 14.64
C SER A 366 -21.25 31.94 15.94
N TYR A 367 -21.02 30.62 16.10
CA TYR A 367 -20.30 30.04 17.22
C TYR A 367 -19.45 28.85 16.73
N PRO A 368 -18.21 28.68 17.21
CA PRO A 368 -17.40 27.52 16.86
C PRO A 368 -17.99 26.24 17.47
N ASP A 369 -18.50 25.34 16.65
CA ASP A 369 -18.88 23.97 17.03
C ASP A 369 -18.72 23.06 15.81
N ALA A 370 -18.77 21.75 16.03
CA ALA A 370 -18.77 20.71 15.01
C ALA A 370 -19.18 19.38 15.64
N PHE A 371 -19.83 18.47 14.91
CA PHE A 371 -20.20 17.14 15.44
C PHE A 371 -20.08 16.00 14.42
N LEU A 372 -20.03 14.76 14.93
CA LEU A 372 -20.11 13.53 14.14
C LEU A 372 -20.90 12.47 14.94
N ASN A 373 -21.78 11.70 14.28
CA ASN A 373 -22.67 10.72 14.93
C ASN A 373 -22.18 9.27 14.79
N GLY A 374 -21.59 8.93 13.65
CA GLY A 374 -21.10 7.57 13.36
C GLY A 374 -19.95 7.59 12.36
N LEU A 375 -19.07 6.58 12.44
CA LEU A 375 -17.93 6.42 11.54
C LEU A 375 -17.74 4.93 11.20
N GLU A 376 -17.83 4.57 9.91
CA GLU A 376 -17.37 3.26 9.41
C GLU A 376 -16.08 3.44 8.60
N VAL A 377 -15.10 2.56 8.82
CA VAL A 377 -13.86 2.47 8.03
C VAL A 377 -13.72 1.05 7.51
N MET A 378 -13.80 0.90 6.19
CA MET A 378 -13.82 -0.38 5.48
C MET A 378 -12.67 -0.46 4.48
N LYS A 379 -11.73 -1.40 4.68
CA LYS A 379 -10.65 -1.69 3.73
C LYS A 379 -11.22 -2.20 2.42
N ILE A 380 -10.78 -1.66 1.29
CA ILE A 380 -11.09 -2.12 -0.07
C ILE A 380 -10.01 -3.14 -0.48
N ARG A 381 -10.40 -4.23 -1.18
CA ARG A 381 -9.42 -5.23 -1.66
C ARG A 381 -8.38 -4.60 -2.59
N ASN A 382 -7.14 -5.04 -2.49
CA ASN A 382 -6.06 -4.58 -3.37
C ASN A 382 -6.11 -5.28 -4.74
N ALA A 383 -5.26 -4.83 -5.68
CA ALA A 383 -5.16 -5.35 -7.05
C ALA A 383 -4.68 -6.81 -7.17
N LYS A 384 -4.50 -7.54 -6.06
CA LYS A 384 -4.22 -8.99 -6.01
C LYS A 384 -5.41 -9.77 -5.44
N ASP A 385 -6.60 -9.17 -5.48
CA ASP A 385 -7.84 -9.62 -4.84
C ASP A 385 -7.66 -10.06 -3.37
N SER A 386 -6.84 -9.32 -2.61
CA SER A 386 -6.60 -9.60 -1.19
C SER A 386 -7.11 -8.48 -0.29
N LEU A 387 -7.61 -8.86 0.89
CA LEU A 387 -7.91 -8.01 2.04
C LEU A 387 -6.96 -8.29 3.22
N ALA A 388 -6.10 -9.31 3.13
CA ALA A 388 -5.17 -9.67 4.19
C ALA A 388 -4.04 -8.62 4.30
N GLY A 389 -3.99 -7.92 5.43
CA GLY A 389 -2.88 -7.05 5.80
C GLY A 389 -1.60 -7.83 6.12
N ALA A 390 -0.46 -7.15 6.12
CA ALA A 390 0.76 -7.72 6.70
C ALA A 390 0.59 -7.84 8.22
N SER A 391 0.87 -8.99 8.81
CA SER A 391 0.59 -9.26 10.22
C SER A 391 1.42 -8.38 11.16
N VAL A 392 0.80 -7.34 11.70
CA VAL A 392 1.39 -6.47 12.73
C VAL A 392 1.64 -7.29 14.00
N LEU A 393 2.91 -7.66 14.22
CA LEU A 393 3.35 -8.30 15.46
C LEU A 393 3.57 -7.23 16.54
N PRO A 394 2.92 -7.33 17.72
CA PRO A 394 3.26 -6.46 18.84
C PRO A 394 4.69 -6.76 19.33
N SER A 395 5.48 -5.71 19.53
CA SER A 395 6.89 -5.82 19.91
C SER A 395 7.05 -6.27 21.37
N PHE A 396 7.66 -7.44 21.58
CA PHE A 396 8.09 -7.91 22.90
C PHE A 396 9.60 -8.19 22.92
N PRO A 397 10.27 -8.01 24.09
CA PRO A 397 11.73 -7.87 24.14
C PRO A 397 12.48 -9.17 23.83
N LYS A 398 13.51 -9.07 22.97
CA LYS A 398 14.37 -10.18 22.56
C LYS A 398 15.27 -10.65 23.71
N SER A 399 14.87 -11.69 24.43
CA SER A 399 15.77 -12.38 25.36
C SER A 399 16.90 -13.09 24.60
N LYS A 400 18.15 -12.89 25.03
CA LYS A 400 19.34 -13.42 24.35
C LYS A 400 19.56 -14.89 24.73
N LYS A 401 19.54 -15.81 23.75
CA LYS A 401 20.13 -17.15 23.89
C LYS A 401 21.38 -17.26 23.04
N LYS A 402 22.51 -17.65 23.64
CA LYS A 402 23.75 -17.98 22.93
C LYS A 402 23.60 -19.37 22.30
N LEU A 403 23.94 -19.52 21.02
CA LEU A 403 24.07 -20.83 20.37
C LEU A 403 25.21 -20.81 19.33
N GLY A 404 26.42 -21.09 19.80
CA GLY A 404 27.53 -21.53 18.96
C GLY A 404 27.92 -22.97 19.34
N ILE A 405 28.57 -23.68 18.40
CA ILE A 405 29.22 -25.02 18.48
C ILE A 405 28.67 -26.05 17.46
N ILE A 406 27.36 -26.13 17.18
CA ILE A 406 26.77 -27.24 16.39
C ILE A 406 26.66 -26.96 14.86
N VAL A 407 27.70 -26.36 14.26
CA VAL A 407 27.78 -26.15 12.78
C VAL A 407 29.15 -26.56 12.20
N GLY A 408 30.18 -26.74 13.03
CA GLY A 408 31.58 -26.91 12.57
C GLY A 408 31.95 -28.23 11.88
N VAL A 409 31.05 -29.21 11.80
CA VAL A 409 31.38 -30.59 11.35
C VAL A 409 30.70 -30.97 10.03
N SER A 410 29.49 -30.48 9.76
CA SER A 410 28.65 -30.94 8.64
C SER A 410 29.00 -30.36 7.26
N VAL A 411 29.84 -29.33 7.18
CA VAL A 411 30.17 -28.63 5.92
C VAL A 411 31.58 -28.99 5.38
N GLY A 412 32.50 -29.45 6.23
CA GLY A 412 33.89 -29.72 5.81
C GLY A 412 34.04 -30.95 4.89
N VAL A 413 33.32 -32.04 5.19
CA VAL A 413 33.47 -33.32 4.49
C VAL A 413 33.04 -33.27 3.01
N PRO A 414 31.90 -32.65 2.62
CA PRO A 414 31.51 -32.55 1.21
C PRO A 414 32.54 -31.79 0.35
N VAL A 415 33.08 -30.68 0.87
CA VAL A 415 34.04 -29.83 0.13
C VAL A 415 35.36 -30.57 -0.12
N ALA A 416 35.86 -31.32 0.86
CA ALA A 416 37.07 -32.12 0.72
C ALA A 416 36.92 -33.22 -0.37
N LEU A 417 35.77 -33.91 -0.40
CA LEU A 417 35.50 -34.95 -1.40
C LEU A 417 35.40 -34.37 -2.83
N ILE A 418 34.79 -33.20 -2.99
CA ILE A 418 34.71 -32.50 -4.28
C ILE A 418 36.12 -32.12 -4.79
N LEU A 419 36.99 -31.60 -3.92
CA LEU A 419 38.38 -31.27 -4.29
C LEU A 419 39.18 -32.51 -4.72
N VAL A 420 39.07 -33.63 -4.02
CA VAL A 420 39.71 -34.90 -4.43
C VAL A 420 39.18 -35.38 -5.79
N GLY A 421 37.88 -35.28 -6.04
CA GLY A 421 37.26 -35.61 -7.33
C GLY A 421 37.80 -34.76 -8.49
N ILE A 422 37.93 -33.45 -8.29
CA ILE A 422 38.49 -32.51 -9.28
C ILE A 422 39.96 -32.85 -9.58
N LEU A 423 40.78 -33.08 -8.55
CA LEU A 423 42.19 -33.44 -8.71
C LEU A 423 42.34 -34.77 -9.47
N PHE A 424 41.53 -35.78 -9.13
CA PHE A 424 41.51 -37.06 -9.85
C PHE A 424 41.11 -36.89 -11.33
N PHE A 425 40.10 -36.07 -11.62
CA PHE A 425 39.65 -35.79 -12.99
C PHE A 425 40.72 -35.05 -13.81
N MET A 426 41.39 -34.06 -13.22
CA MET A 426 42.51 -33.35 -13.86
C MET A 426 43.69 -34.29 -14.15
N HIS A 427 44.01 -35.20 -13.22
CA HIS A 427 45.07 -36.19 -13.41
C HIS A 427 44.71 -37.22 -14.50
N ARG A 428 43.44 -37.63 -14.57
CA ARG A 428 42.93 -38.53 -15.63
C ARG A 428 42.96 -37.87 -17.01
N ARG A 429 42.56 -36.59 -17.12
CA ARG A 429 42.65 -35.82 -18.37
C ARG A 429 44.09 -35.69 -18.88
N ARG A 430 45.07 -35.41 -17.99
CA ARG A 430 46.50 -35.36 -18.37
C ARG A 430 47.07 -36.69 -18.87
N LYS A 431 46.43 -37.84 -18.57
CA LYS A 431 46.84 -39.16 -19.06
C LYS A 431 46.25 -39.53 -20.44
N GLN A 432 45.28 -38.77 -20.95
CA GLN A 432 44.54 -39.11 -22.18
C GLN A 432 45.07 -38.42 -23.45
N GLU A 433 45.92 -37.40 -23.32
CA GLU A 433 46.62 -36.69 -24.43
C GLU A 433 47.82 -37.47 -25.02
N ARG A 434 47.71 -38.81 -25.13
CA ARG A 434 48.73 -39.66 -25.76
C ARG A 434 48.14 -40.80 -26.62
N LEU A 435 47.12 -40.49 -27.42
CA LEU A 435 46.66 -41.36 -28.52
C LEU A 435 45.89 -40.53 -29.58
N LYS A 436 46.61 -39.97 -30.56
CA LYS A 436 46.04 -39.43 -31.80
C LYS A 436 46.20 -40.45 -32.92
N PHE A 437 45.17 -40.70 -33.74
CA PHE A 437 45.35 -40.82 -35.21
C PHE A 437 44.03 -40.86 -36.02
N SER A 438 43.94 -40.03 -37.09
CA SER A 438 43.04 -40.18 -38.27
C SER A 438 41.50 -40.07 -37.98
N LYS A 439 40.52 -39.93 -38.90
CA LYS A 439 40.34 -39.63 -40.36
C LYS A 439 38.81 -39.37 -40.59
N THR A 440 38.21 -38.68 -41.58
CA THR A 440 38.65 -37.98 -42.82
C THR A 440 37.73 -36.75 -43.14
N TRP A 441 37.39 -36.49 -44.42
CA TRP A 441 36.62 -35.39 -45.06
C TRP A 441 35.11 -35.24 -44.70
N VAL A 442 34.40 -34.08 -44.78
CA VAL A 442 34.10 -33.00 -45.81
C VAL A 442 33.03 -33.36 -46.91
N PRO A 443 32.32 -32.43 -47.61
CA PRO A 443 30.83 -32.45 -47.69
C PRO A 443 30.20 -32.40 -49.11
N ILE A 444 28.85 -32.43 -49.21
CA ILE A 444 28.06 -32.13 -50.43
C ILE A 444 26.79 -31.30 -50.09
N SER A 445 26.29 -30.54 -51.07
CA SER A 445 25.18 -29.57 -51.00
C SER A 445 24.11 -29.79 -52.10
N VAL A 446 23.15 -28.84 -52.22
CA VAL A 446 22.25 -28.55 -53.38
C VAL A 446 20.75 -28.95 -53.25
N ASN A 447 19.92 -27.89 -53.23
CA ASN A 447 18.56 -27.64 -53.74
C ASN A 447 17.54 -28.78 -54.01
N GLY A 448 16.29 -28.52 -53.60
CA GLY A 448 15.04 -29.12 -54.13
C GLY A 448 13.81 -28.48 -53.47
N GLY A 449 12.83 -28.01 -54.25
CA GLY A 449 11.75 -27.11 -53.75
C GLY A 449 10.32 -27.66 -53.82
N ALA A 450 9.35 -26.75 -53.57
CA ALA A 450 7.90 -26.86 -53.76
C ALA A 450 7.05 -27.74 -52.80
N SER A 451 6.43 -27.04 -51.83
CA SER A 451 4.99 -27.02 -51.50
C SER A 451 4.15 -28.28 -51.14
N HIS A 452 3.15 -28.00 -50.29
CA HIS A 452 1.89 -28.74 -50.03
C HIS A 452 1.79 -29.70 -48.82
N THR A 453 1.43 -29.09 -47.67
CA THR A 453 0.28 -29.42 -46.80
C THR A 453 0.20 -30.78 -46.06
N MET A 454 -0.39 -30.75 -44.86
CA MET A 454 -0.67 -31.86 -43.92
C MET A 454 0.57 -32.35 -43.12
N GLY A 455 0.55 -32.44 -41.78
CA GLY A 455 -0.46 -31.95 -40.84
C GLY A 455 -0.45 -32.69 -39.50
N SER A 456 0.30 -32.23 -38.49
CA SER A 456 0.31 -32.85 -37.16
C SER A 456 0.45 -31.85 -36.00
N LYS A 457 -0.70 -31.60 -35.35
CA LYS A 457 -0.91 -31.29 -33.93
C LYS A 457 0.36 -31.19 -33.05
N TYR A 458 0.64 -30.01 -32.49
CA TYR A 458 0.61 -29.73 -31.04
C TYR A 458 0.78 -28.21 -30.80
N SER A 459 0.58 -27.76 -29.55
CA SER A 459 0.75 -26.37 -29.08
C SER A 459 -0.25 -25.34 -29.61
N THR A 460 -1.41 -25.26 -28.94
CA THR A 460 -2.40 -24.17 -29.10
C THR A 460 -1.81 -22.84 -28.60
N GLY A 461 -1.29 -22.01 -29.51
CA GLY A 461 -0.93 -20.63 -29.19
C GLY A 461 -2.19 -19.76 -29.08
N THR A 462 -2.51 -19.28 -27.87
CA THR A 462 -3.71 -18.47 -27.63
C THR A 462 -3.67 -17.16 -28.42
N THR A 463 -4.57 -17.01 -29.39
CA THR A 463 -4.81 -15.76 -30.11
C THR A 463 -5.49 -14.76 -29.21
N VAL A 464 -4.72 -13.97 -28.46
CA VAL A 464 -5.25 -12.80 -27.75
C VAL A 464 -5.51 -11.70 -28.78
N SER A 465 -6.78 -11.49 -29.12
CA SER A 465 -7.22 -10.43 -30.02
C SER A 465 -7.17 -9.07 -29.31
N VAL A 466 -5.97 -8.50 -29.16
CA VAL A 466 -5.80 -7.10 -28.78
C VAL A 466 -6.09 -6.22 -30.00
N GLY A 467 -7.01 -5.27 -29.84
CA GLY A 467 -7.35 -4.33 -30.91
C GLY A 467 -6.19 -3.38 -31.26
N SER A 468 -6.14 -2.96 -32.52
CA SER A 468 -5.42 -1.76 -33.00
C SER A 468 -3.98 -1.56 -32.50
N ASN A 469 -3.04 -2.45 -32.87
CA ASN A 469 -1.61 -2.14 -32.75
C ASN A 469 -0.74 -2.65 -33.93
N MET A 470 -1.33 -2.72 -35.13
CA MET A 470 -0.68 -3.23 -36.35
C MET A 470 0.29 -2.21 -37.01
N SER A 471 0.44 -1.02 -36.43
CA SER A 471 1.22 0.10 -36.99
C SER A 471 2.71 0.13 -36.60
N TYR A 472 3.16 -0.76 -35.71
CA TYR A 472 4.53 -0.76 -35.16
C TYR A 472 5.34 -2.02 -35.49
N ARG A 473 4.80 -2.94 -36.31
CA ARG A 473 5.50 -4.17 -36.72
C ARG A 473 6.30 -3.90 -37.99
N ILE A 474 7.62 -4.14 -37.93
CA ILE A 474 8.53 -4.01 -39.07
C ILE A 474 8.93 -5.44 -39.51
N PRO A 475 8.75 -5.82 -40.80
CA PRO A 475 9.12 -7.15 -41.28
C PRO A 475 10.62 -7.42 -41.12
N PHE A 476 11.01 -8.67 -40.82
CA PHE A 476 12.42 -9.01 -40.59
C PHE A 476 13.30 -8.69 -41.79
N VAL A 477 12.78 -8.83 -43.03
CA VAL A 477 13.53 -8.51 -44.25
C VAL A 477 13.92 -7.02 -44.29
N ALA A 478 12.99 -6.12 -43.96
CA ALA A 478 13.29 -4.68 -43.91
C ALA A 478 14.34 -4.35 -42.83
N VAL A 479 14.32 -5.03 -41.70
CA VAL A 479 15.35 -4.87 -40.64
C VAL A 479 16.70 -5.48 -41.06
N GLN A 480 16.68 -6.60 -41.77
CA GLN A 480 17.85 -7.28 -42.30
C GLN A 480 18.54 -6.42 -43.36
N ASP A 481 17.78 -5.87 -44.31
CA ASP A 481 18.28 -4.95 -45.35
C ASP A 481 18.81 -3.66 -44.72
N ALA A 482 18.04 -3.04 -43.80
CA ALA A 482 18.42 -1.81 -43.11
C ALA A 482 19.68 -1.92 -42.24
N THR A 483 20.15 -3.14 -41.91
CA THR A 483 21.37 -3.37 -41.10
C THR A 483 22.51 -4.04 -41.87
N ASN A 484 22.44 -4.05 -43.21
CA ASN A 484 23.37 -4.78 -44.09
C ASN A 484 23.55 -6.26 -43.66
N ASN A 485 22.43 -6.96 -43.44
CA ASN A 485 22.37 -8.32 -42.92
C ASN A 485 23.00 -8.48 -41.51
N PHE A 486 22.79 -7.48 -40.63
CA PHE A 486 23.37 -7.37 -39.29
C PHE A 486 24.91 -7.36 -39.30
N ASP A 487 25.49 -6.46 -40.09
CA ASP A 487 26.93 -6.30 -40.25
C ASP A 487 27.62 -5.99 -38.91
N GLU A 488 28.66 -6.78 -38.57
CA GLU A 488 29.45 -6.61 -37.34
C GLU A 488 30.18 -5.25 -37.29
N SER A 489 30.47 -4.63 -38.43
CA SER A 489 31.05 -3.29 -38.51
C SER A 489 30.05 -2.17 -38.17
N TRP A 490 28.74 -2.46 -38.16
CA TRP A 490 27.67 -1.50 -37.85
C TRP A 490 27.22 -1.60 -36.38
N VAL A 491 27.88 -2.41 -35.54
CA VAL A 491 27.58 -2.55 -34.11
C VAL A 491 27.97 -1.29 -33.34
N ILE A 492 26.97 -0.55 -32.86
CA ILE A 492 27.14 0.67 -32.06
C ILE A 492 27.03 0.43 -30.54
N GLY A 493 26.66 -0.79 -30.12
CA GLY A 493 26.62 -1.16 -28.71
C GLY A 493 26.43 -2.66 -28.47
N VAL A 494 26.90 -3.15 -27.33
CA VAL A 494 26.74 -4.54 -26.88
C VAL A 494 26.38 -4.55 -25.40
N GLY A 495 25.39 -5.34 -25.00
CA GLY A 495 24.91 -5.43 -23.61
C GLY A 495 24.18 -6.74 -23.32
N GLY A 496 23.57 -6.85 -22.12
CA GLY A 496 22.94 -8.10 -21.66
C GLY A 496 21.80 -8.62 -22.54
N PHE A 497 21.02 -7.71 -23.15
CA PHE A 497 19.97 -8.04 -24.11
C PHE A 497 20.52 -8.64 -25.41
N GLY A 498 21.65 -8.12 -25.92
CA GLY A 498 22.22 -8.48 -27.22
C GLY A 498 23.09 -7.36 -27.83
N LYS A 499 23.04 -7.24 -29.16
CA LYS A 499 23.78 -6.21 -29.93
C LYS A 499 22.85 -5.12 -30.43
N VAL A 500 23.33 -3.89 -30.48
CA VAL A 500 22.67 -2.75 -31.12
C VAL A 500 23.46 -2.41 -32.38
N TYR A 501 22.78 -2.48 -33.53
CA TYR A 501 23.33 -2.10 -34.82
C TYR A 501 22.82 -0.70 -35.18
N LYS A 502 23.63 0.09 -35.88
CA LYS A 502 23.11 1.19 -36.70
C LYS A 502 22.39 0.60 -37.91
N GLY A 503 21.40 1.32 -38.44
CA GLY A 503 20.77 0.98 -39.70
C GLY A 503 20.08 2.17 -40.35
N GLU A 504 19.56 1.98 -41.55
CA GLU A 504 18.82 2.97 -42.32
C GLU A 504 17.66 2.29 -43.05
N LEU A 505 16.42 2.72 -42.78
CA LEU A 505 15.22 2.20 -43.44
C LEU A 505 15.12 2.72 -44.88
N HIS A 506 14.29 2.07 -45.72
CA HIS A 506 14.15 2.43 -47.15
C HIS A 506 13.67 3.87 -47.44
N ASP A 507 13.18 4.59 -46.43
CA ASP A 507 12.78 5.99 -46.49
C ASP A 507 13.90 6.98 -46.08
N GLY A 508 15.09 6.47 -45.73
CA GLY A 508 16.23 7.23 -45.22
C GLY A 508 16.22 7.43 -43.70
N THR A 509 15.26 6.85 -42.97
CA THR A 509 15.20 6.96 -41.50
C THR A 509 16.33 6.15 -40.86
N LYS A 510 17.28 6.86 -40.24
CA LYS A 510 18.37 6.24 -39.48
C LYS A 510 17.86 5.68 -38.16
N VAL A 511 18.20 4.42 -37.88
CA VAL A 511 17.67 3.64 -36.76
C VAL A 511 18.76 2.98 -35.91
N ALA A 512 18.45 2.77 -34.64
CA ALA A 512 19.21 1.93 -33.72
C ALA A 512 18.45 0.61 -33.51
N VAL A 513 19.01 -0.48 -34.05
CA VAL A 513 18.38 -1.81 -34.12
C VAL A 513 18.94 -2.69 -33.01
N LYS A 514 18.21 -2.78 -31.90
CA LYS A 514 18.55 -3.58 -30.71
C LYS A 514 18.04 -5.01 -30.90
N ARG A 515 18.93 -5.91 -31.33
CA ARG A 515 18.62 -7.35 -31.57
C ARG A 515 18.94 -8.17 -30.33
N GLY A 516 17.89 -8.73 -29.74
CA GLY A 516 17.93 -9.57 -28.56
C GLY A 516 18.44 -10.97 -28.84
N ASN A 517 19.05 -11.61 -27.84
CA ASN A 517 19.54 -12.98 -27.91
C ASN A 517 18.37 -13.98 -27.66
N PRO A 518 17.94 -14.80 -28.65
CA PRO A 518 16.81 -15.72 -28.49
C PRO A 518 17.00 -16.83 -27.44
N ARG A 519 18.20 -16.98 -26.88
CA ARG A 519 18.49 -17.94 -25.79
C ARG A 519 18.43 -17.30 -24.39
N SER A 520 18.18 -16.00 -24.28
CA SER A 520 18.07 -15.29 -23.01
C SER A 520 16.60 -15.19 -22.57
N GLN A 521 16.23 -15.86 -21.47
CA GLN A 521 14.89 -15.70 -20.87
C GLN A 521 14.67 -14.27 -20.34
N GLN A 522 15.73 -13.63 -19.85
CA GLN A 522 15.72 -12.22 -19.46
C GLN A 522 15.38 -11.31 -20.66
N GLY A 523 16.00 -11.56 -21.82
CA GLY A 523 15.74 -10.80 -23.04
C GLY A 523 14.29 -10.87 -23.53
N LEU A 524 13.57 -11.99 -23.30
CA LEU A 524 12.16 -12.10 -23.66
C LEU A 524 11.24 -11.24 -22.77
N ALA A 525 11.58 -11.08 -21.49
CA ALA A 525 10.85 -10.19 -20.59
C ALA A 525 11.10 -8.72 -20.96
N GLU A 526 12.38 -8.33 -21.06
CA GLU A 526 12.79 -6.97 -21.47
C GLU A 526 12.16 -6.57 -22.83
N PHE A 527 12.11 -7.49 -23.80
CA PHE A 527 11.51 -7.26 -25.12
C PHE A 527 10.00 -6.94 -25.05
N ARG A 528 9.24 -7.71 -24.26
CA ARG A 528 7.79 -7.49 -24.10
C ARG A 528 7.51 -6.20 -23.33
N THR A 529 8.21 -5.98 -22.22
CA THR A 529 8.05 -4.77 -21.41
C THR A 529 8.40 -3.50 -22.20
N GLU A 530 9.45 -3.52 -23.03
CA GLU A 530 9.77 -2.39 -23.91
C GLU A 530 8.70 -2.15 -24.99
N ILE A 531 8.12 -3.19 -25.60
CA ILE A 531 7.00 -3.02 -26.55
C ILE A 531 5.74 -2.50 -25.85
N GLU A 532 5.33 -3.15 -24.76
CA GLU A 532 4.07 -2.86 -24.07
C GLU A 532 4.08 -1.46 -23.44
N MET A 533 5.22 -1.01 -22.89
CA MET A 533 5.34 0.33 -22.30
C MET A 533 5.74 1.40 -23.32
N LEU A 534 6.83 1.24 -24.07
CA LEU A 534 7.41 2.34 -24.86
C LEU A 534 6.62 2.66 -26.14
N SER A 535 5.74 1.77 -26.61
CA SER A 535 4.77 2.10 -27.67
C SER A 535 3.70 3.11 -27.24
N GLN A 536 3.49 3.30 -25.92
CA GLN A 536 2.52 4.23 -25.35
C GLN A 536 3.14 5.60 -25.00
N PHE A 537 4.46 5.67 -24.80
CA PHE A 537 5.16 6.88 -24.38
C PHE A 537 5.76 7.66 -25.56
N ARG A 538 5.26 8.87 -25.80
CA ARG A 538 5.76 9.78 -26.85
C ARG A 538 5.99 11.17 -26.26
N HIS A 539 7.26 11.54 -26.08
CA HIS A 539 7.64 12.82 -25.50
C HIS A 539 9.00 13.31 -26.03
N ARG A 540 9.12 14.62 -26.28
CA ARG A 540 10.31 15.33 -26.82
C ARG A 540 11.63 15.21 -26.02
N HIS A 541 11.63 14.44 -24.94
CA HIS A 541 12.79 14.18 -24.08
C HIS A 541 12.90 12.68 -23.70
N LEU A 542 12.29 11.79 -24.50
CA LEU A 542 12.46 10.33 -24.44
C LEU A 542 12.79 9.82 -25.85
N VAL A 543 13.66 8.83 -25.96
CA VAL A 543 13.99 8.19 -27.26
C VAL A 543 12.79 7.34 -27.70
N SER A 544 12.27 7.58 -28.89
CA SER A 544 11.04 6.95 -29.38
C SER A 544 11.28 5.57 -29.99
N LEU A 545 10.41 4.62 -29.65
CA LEU A 545 10.33 3.30 -30.29
C LEU A 545 9.60 3.46 -31.63
N ILE A 546 10.33 3.31 -32.73
CA ILE A 546 9.78 3.37 -34.10
C ILE A 546 9.01 2.08 -34.41
N GLY A 547 9.49 0.93 -33.94
CA GLY A 547 8.79 -0.35 -34.10
C GLY A 547 9.54 -1.55 -33.54
N TYR A 548 9.00 -2.74 -33.80
CA TYR A 548 9.59 -4.01 -33.41
C TYR A 548 9.41 -5.10 -34.48
N CYS A 549 10.24 -6.14 -34.40
CA CYS A 549 10.13 -7.36 -35.19
C CYS A 549 10.18 -8.57 -34.25
N ASP A 550 9.15 -9.42 -34.32
CA ASP A 550 9.01 -10.72 -33.64
C ASP A 550 8.97 -11.91 -34.62
N GLU A 551 9.21 -11.66 -35.92
CA GLU A 551 9.28 -12.70 -36.95
C GLU A 551 10.47 -13.66 -36.75
N LYS A 552 10.37 -14.86 -37.31
CA LYS A 552 11.47 -15.88 -37.33
C LYS A 552 12.06 -16.26 -35.97
N ASN A 553 11.35 -15.98 -34.86
CA ASN A 553 11.86 -16.14 -33.48
C ASN A 553 13.06 -15.21 -33.16
N GLU A 554 13.11 -14.06 -33.81
CA GLU A 554 14.00 -12.95 -33.49
C GLU A 554 13.27 -11.97 -32.56
N MET A 555 14.00 -11.24 -31.73
CA MET A 555 13.42 -10.25 -30.80
C MET A 555 14.13 -8.92 -31.03
N ILE A 556 13.60 -8.08 -31.93
CA ILE A 556 14.30 -6.88 -32.37
C ILE A 556 13.46 -5.63 -32.11
N LEU A 557 14.07 -4.64 -31.47
CA LEU A 557 13.50 -3.32 -31.22
C LEU A 557 14.21 -2.28 -32.09
N VAL A 558 13.44 -1.37 -32.68
CA VAL A 558 13.92 -0.36 -33.62
C VAL A 558 13.60 1.01 -33.04
N TYR A 559 14.65 1.72 -32.62
CA TYR A 559 14.60 3.07 -32.07
C TYR A 559 15.12 4.09 -33.08
N GLU A 560 14.81 5.38 -32.88
CA GLU A 560 15.48 6.47 -33.60
C GLU A 560 17.00 6.47 -33.33
N TYR A 561 17.81 6.79 -34.34
CA TYR A 561 19.27 6.85 -34.18
C TYR A 561 19.73 8.22 -33.67
N MET A 562 20.23 8.25 -32.44
CA MET A 562 20.79 9.45 -31.82
C MET A 562 22.15 9.81 -32.44
N GLU A 563 22.17 10.67 -33.47
CA GLU A 563 23.37 10.96 -34.27
C GLU A 563 24.57 11.49 -33.45
N ASN A 564 24.31 12.30 -32.43
CA ASN A 564 25.35 12.84 -31.53
C ASN A 564 25.86 11.79 -30.50
N GLY A 565 25.30 10.58 -30.48
CA GLY A 565 25.67 9.54 -29.53
C GLY A 565 25.23 9.85 -28.10
N THR A 566 26.10 9.56 -27.12
CA THR A 566 25.76 9.67 -25.68
C THR A 566 26.39 10.90 -25.04
N VAL A 567 25.70 11.49 -24.06
CA VAL A 567 26.23 12.60 -23.25
C VAL A 567 27.59 12.25 -22.62
N LYS A 568 27.81 10.99 -22.22
CA LYS A 568 29.10 10.48 -21.74
C LYS A 568 30.25 10.73 -22.73
N SER A 569 30.00 10.56 -24.03
CA SER A 569 31.02 10.74 -25.08
C SER A 569 31.49 12.21 -25.21
N HIS A 570 30.57 13.16 -25.05
CA HIS A 570 30.86 14.60 -25.05
C HIS A 570 31.44 15.13 -23.73
N LEU A 571 31.22 14.43 -22.61
CA LEU A 571 31.69 14.85 -21.28
C LEU A 571 33.09 14.30 -20.94
N TYR A 572 33.45 13.11 -21.43
CA TYR A 572 34.62 12.36 -20.96
C TYR A 572 35.59 11.94 -22.08
N GLY A 573 35.72 12.75 -23.14
CA GLY A 573 36.80 12.63 -24.12
C GLY A 573 36.65 11.50 -25.14
N SER A 574 35.68 11.66 -26.05
CA SER A 574 35.72 11.04 -27.37
C SER A 574 36.04 12.11 -28.43
N ASP A 575 36.12 11.74 -29.71
CA ASP A 575 36.31 12.68 -30.82
C ASP A 575 35.11 13.65 -31.03
N ASN A 576 34.02 13.47 -30.27
CA ASN A 576 32.84 14.35 -30.32
C ASN A 576 33.11 15.71 -29.64
N PRO A 577 32.60 16.84 -30.19
CA PRO A 577 32.75 18.17 -29.58
C PRO A 577 32.30 18.23 -28.13
N SER A 578 33.08 18.88 -27.26
CA SER A 578 32.77 19.00 -25.83
C SER A 578 31.58 19.94 -25.58
N LEU A 579 30.54 19.45 -24.90
CA LEU A 579 29.36 20.26 -24.54
C LEU A 579 29.74 21.45 -23.65
N GLY A 580 29.28 22.64 -24.00
CA GLY A 580 29.36 23.87 -23.19
C GLY A 580 28.38 23.87 -22.01
N TRP A 581 28.58 24.79 -21.07
CA TRP A 581 27.79 24.83 -19.83
C TRP A 581 26.28 24.99 -20.06
N LYS A 582 25.88 25.86 -20.99
CA LYS A 582 24.48 26.06 -21.38
C LYS A 582 23.84 24.76 -21.87
N GLU A 583 24.51 24.04 -22.75
CA GLU A 583 24.00 22.80 -23.36
C GLU A 583 23.85 21.69 -22.30
N ARG A 584 24.78 21.61 -21.34
CA ARG A 584 24.67 20.71 -20.18
C ARG A 584 23.44 21.02 -19.34
N LEU A 585 23.14 22.29 -19.06
CA LEU A 585 21.93 22.69 -18.34
C LEU A 585 20.65 22.36 -19.13
N GLU A 586 20.63 22.59 -20.45
CA GLU A 586 19.49 22.25 -21.30
C GLU A 586 19.26 20.73 -21.37
N ILE A 587 20.33 19.92 -21.37
CA ILE A 587 20.27 18.46 -21.25
C ILE A 587 19.69 18.03 -19.89
N CYS A 588 20.16 18.62 -18.77
CA CYS A 588 19.63 18.32 -17.44
C CYS A 588 18.14 18.68 -17.30
N ILE A 589 17.73 19.84 -17.83
CA ILE A 589 16.32 20.26 -17.88
C ILE A 589 15.49 19.32 -18.76
N GLY A 590 16.04 18.86 -19.89
CA GLY A 590 15.42 17.86 -20.75
C GLY A 590 15.20 16.53 -20.03
N ALA A 591 16.22 16.00 -19.37
CA ALA A 591 16.14 14.77 -18.58
C ALA A 591 15.11 14.88 -17.44
N ALA A 592 15.10 15.99 -16.70
CA ALA A 592 14.11 16.25 -15.65
C ALA A 592 12.67 16.29 -16.20
N ARG A 593 12.45 16.90 -17.38
CA ARG A 593 11.14 16.87 -18.07
C ARG A 593 10.75 15.48 -18.56
N GLY A 594 11.71 14.69 -19.03
CA GLY A 594 11.49 13.29 -19.43
C GLY A 594 11.05 12.42 -18.24
N LEU A 595 11.76 12.53 -17.11
CA LEU A 595 11.42 11.84 -15.86
C LEU A 595 10.08 12.31 -15.29
N HIS A 596 9.81 13.62 -15.30
CA HIS A 596 8.51 14.14 -14.86
C HIS A 596 7.36 13.56 -15.68
N TYR A 597 7.48 13.53 -17.02
CA TYR A 597 6.48 12.90 -17.90
C TYR A 597 6.27 11.41 -17.56
N LEU A 598 7.34 10.64 -17.37
CA LEU A 598 7.25 9.23 -16.96
C LEU A 598 6.59 9.05 -15.57
N HIS A 599 6.83 9.97 -14.64
CA HIS A 599 6.27 9.91 -13.27
C HIS A 599 4.86 10.51 -13.17
N THR A 600 4.37 11.23 -14.18
CA THR A 600 2.97 11.69 -14.27
C THR A 600 2.01 10.64 -14.86
N GLY A 601 2.52 9.51 -15.33
CA GLY A 601 1.74 8.30 -15.60
C GLY A 601 2.00 7.23 -14.53
N PRO A 602 1.02 6.36 -14.21
CA PRO A 602 1.23 5.29 -13.24
C PRO A 602 2.09 4.16 -13.82
N VAL A 603 3.28 3.96 -13.27
CA VAL A 603 4.15 2.81 -13.59
C VAL A 603 4.45 2.03 -12.32
N ILE A 604 3.93 0.81 -12.23
CA ILE A 604 4.26 -0.19 -11.21
C ILE A 604 4.81 -1.41 -11.94
N ASP A 605 6.04 -1.82 -11.63
CA ASP A 605 6.62 -3.08 -12.12
C ASP A 605 6.31 -4.21 -11.12
N PRO A 606 5.47 -5.22 -11.47
CA PRO A 606 5.13 -6.32 -10.58
C PRO A 606 6.17 -7.47 -10.58
N THR A 607 7.28 -7.35 -11.30
CA THR A 607 8.22 -8.46 -11.56
C THR A 607 9.44 -8.51 -10.63
N LEU A 608 9.75 -7.42 -9.91
CA LEU A 608 10.86 -7.34 -8.96
C LEU A 608 10.55 -7.96 -7.59
N SER A 609 11.59 -8.38 -6.86
CA SER A 609 11.45 -9.01 -5.54
C SER A 609 11.19 -7.98 -4.43
N ARG A 610 10.43 -8.40 -3.40
CA ARG A 610 9.87 -7.52 -2.36
C ARG A 610 10.88 -6.77 -1.48
N GLU A 611 12.16 -7.12 -1.52
CA GLU A 611 13.22 -6.53 -0.69
C GLU A 611 13.95 -5.36 -1.38
N MET A 612 13.74 -5.14 -2.68
CA MET A 612 14.36 -4.05 -3.45
C MET A 612 13.41 -2.91 -3.81
N VAL A 613 12.16 -2.96 -3.33
CA VAL A 613 11.09 -2.01 -3.70
C VAL A 613 11.28 -0.63 -3.06
N ASN A 614 11.95 -0.54 -1.91
CA ASN A 614 12.40 0.74 -1.34
C ASN A 614 13.93 0.77 -1.18
N LEU A 615 14.60 1.32 -2.20
CA LEU A 615 16.05 1.49 -2.22
C LEU A 615 16.57 2.40 -1.09
N ALA A 616 15.74 3.33 -0.61
CA ALA A 616 16.09 4.21 0.50
C ALA A 616 16.10 3.44 1.83
N GLU A 617 15.07 2.65 2.15
CA GLU A 617 15.07 1.75 3.33
C GLU A 617 16.27 0.80 3.32
N TRP A 618 16.58 0.22 2.15
CA TRP A 618 17.75 -0.66 2.00
C TRP A 618 19.06 0.07 2.33
N ALA A 619 19.29 1.26 1.77
CA ALA A 619 20.49 2.04 2.03
C ALA A 619 20.57 2.53 3.48
N MET A 620 19.43 2.96 4.05
CA MET A 620 19.33 3.41 5.45
C MET A 620 19.69 2.31 6.45
N ASN A 621 19.36 1.05 6.15
CA ASN A 621 19.75 -0.10 6.94
C ASN A 621 21.28 -0.32 6.97
N TRP A 622 22.06 0.25 6.03
CA TRP A 622 23.54 0.24 6.08
C TRP A 622 24.10 1.50 6.77
N GLN A 623 23.49 2.66 6.55
CA GLN A 623 23.79 3.91 7.28
C GLN A 623 23.68 3.73 8.79
N GLN A 624 22.56 3.17 9.28
CA GLN A 624 22.32 2.94 10.72
C GLN A 624 23.27 1.91 11.36
N LYS A 625 24.04 1.15 10.57
CA LYS A 625 25.11 0.26 11.06
C LYS A 625 26.49 0.92 11.02
N GLY A 626 26.63 2.11 10.44
CA GLY A 626 27.92 2.71 10.10
C GLY A 626 28.64 1.99 8.96
N GLN A 627 27.93 1.23 8.12
CA GLN A 627 28.48 0.33 7.10
C GLN A 627 28.12 0.75 5.67
N LEU A 628 28.12 2.05 5.37
CA LEU A 628 27.90 2.55 4.00
C LEU A 628 28.96 2.05 3.02
N ASP A 629 30.18 1.77 3.50
CA ASP A 629 31.28 1.18 2.73
C ASP A 629 30.90 -0.13 2.02
N HIS A 630 29.95 -0.89 2.56
CA HIS A 630 29.45 -2.14 1.98
C HIS A 630 28.47 -1.94 0.81
N ILE A 631 27.95 -0.73 0.61
CA ILE A 631 27.03 -0.37 -0.51
C ILE A 631 27.58 0.71 -1.45
N ILE A 632 28.75 1.27 -1.14
CA ILE A 632 29.51 2.12 -2.07
C ILE A 632 29.97 1.30 -3.27
N ASP A 633 29.98 1.90 -4.46
CA ASP A 633 30.52 1.25 -5.64
C ASP A 633 31.99 0.83 -5.42
N LYS A 634 32.31 -0.41 -5.81
CA LYS A 634 33.63 -1.06 -5.68
C LYS A 634 34.82 -0.26 -6.26
N HIS A 635 34.57 0.72 -7.14
CA HIS A 635 35.60 1.60 -7.69
C HIS A 635 35.79 2.91 -6.90
N LEU A 636 34.94 3.18 -5.90
CA LEU A 636 35.00 4.31 -4.95
C LEU A 636 35.43 3.87 -3.53
N VAL A 637 35.26 2.59 -3.17
CA VAL A 637 35.79 2.01 -1.93
C VAL A 637 37.29 2.34 -1.79
N GLY A 638 37.67 2.91 -0.65
CA GLY A 638 39.04 3.37 -0.38
C GLY A 638 39.47 4.71 -1.01
N LYS A 639 38.57 5.42 -1.72
CA LYS A 639 38.84 6.75 -2.29
C LYS A 639 38.05 7.89 -1.61
N ILE A 640 36.95 7.56 -0.95
CA ILE A 640 36.17 8.50 -0.14
C ILE A 640 36.73 8.47 1.29
N LYS A 641 37.01 9.64 1.89
CA LYS A 641 37.45 9.75 3.28
C LYS A 641 36.30 9.38 4.23
N PRO A 642 36.54 8.61 5.31
CA PRO A 642 35.48 8.12 6.19
C PRO A 642 34.56 9.22 6.75
N ASP A 643 35.11 10.38 7.12
CA ASP A 643 34.33 11.47 7.70
C ASP A 643 33.46 12.21 6.67
N SER A 644 33.94 12.35 5.43
CA SER A 644 33.14 12.86 4.30
C SER A 644 31.97 11.91 3.99
N LEU A 645 32.25 10.61 3.91
CA LEU A 645 31.25 9.57 3.72
C LEU A 645 30.19 9.59 4.83
N ARG A 646 30.63 9.63 6.10
CA ARG A 646 29.72 9.67 7.26
C ARG A 646 28.84 10.92 7.20
N LYS A 647 29.42 12.08 6.89
CA LYS A 647 28.68 13.34 6.77
C LYS A 647 27.65 13.31 5.64
N PHE A 648 27.99 12.72 4.50
CA PHE A 648 27.04 12.49 3.40
C PHE A 648 25.88 11.56 3.85
N GLY A 649 26.20 10.47 4.54
CA GLY A 649 25.23 9.54 5.12
C GLY A 649 24.26 10.18 6.11
N GLU A 650 24.77 10.93 7.09
CA GLU A 650 23.99 11.72 8.05
C GLU A 650 23.03 12.70 7.35
N THR A 651 23.44 13.26 6.22
CA THR A 651 22.65 14.23 5.46
C THR A 651 21.51 13.53 4.72
N ALA A 652 21.78 12.40 4.08
CA ALA A 652 20.76 11.57 3.45
C ALA A 652 19.74 11.02 4.47
N GLU A 653 20.21 10.59 5.65
CA GLU A 653 19.39 10.14 6.77
C GLU A 653 18.38 11.21 7.21
N LYS A 654 18.84 12.44 7.44
CA LYS A 654 17.95 13.56 7.81
C LYS A 654 17.00 13.96 6.68
N CYS A 655 17.41 13.88 5.41
CA CYS A 655 16.50 14.11 4.28
C CYS A 655 15.37 13.07 4.19
N LEU A 656 15.60 11.87 4.72
CA LEU A 656 14.67 10.74 4.71
C LEU A 656 13.88 10.57 6.03
N ALA A 657 14.08 11.44 7.03
CA ALA A 657 13.41 11.36 8.33
C ALA A 657 11.87 11.28 8.21
N ASP A 658 11.21 10.49 9.05
CA ASP A 658 9.77 10.22 8.91
C ASP A 658 8.89 11.47 9.05
N TYR A 659 9.26 12.40 9.95
CA TYR A 659 8.53 13.63 10.19
C TYR A 659 9.12 14.81 9.39
N GLY A 660 8.24 15.60 8.77
CA GLY A 660 8.64 16.74 7.93
C GLY A 660 9.35 17.89 8.67
N VAL A 661 9.27 17.92 10.01
CA VAL A 661 9.97 18.90 10.86
C VAL A 661 11.43 18.53 11.15
N ASP A 662 11.77 17.24 11.06
CA ASP A 662 13.13 16.75 11.27
C ASP A 662 13.97 16.80 9.97
N ARG A 663 13.33 17.12 8.84
CA ARG A 663 13.97 17.22 7.53
C ARG A 663 14.67 18.57 7.37
N PRO A 664 15.92 18.59 6.87
CA PRO A 664 16.67 19.82 6.65
C PRO A 664 16.02 20.68 5.56
N SER A 665 16.17 22.00 5.65
CA SER A 665 15.84 22.88 4.52
C SER A 665 16.84 22.66 3.38
N MET A 666 16.51 23.08 2.16
CA MET A 666 17.45 23.00 1.03
C MET A 666 18.74 23.81 1.25
N GLY A 667 18.73 24.83 2.12
CA GLY A 667 19.93 25.56 2.53
C GLY A 667 20.82 24.71 3.45
N ASP A 668 20.22 23.99 4.40
CA ASP A 668 20.94 23.06 5.27
C ASP A 668 21.50 21.88 4.47
N VAL A 669 20.74 21.34 3.50
CA VAL A 669 21.23 20.27 2.60
C VAL A 669 22.46 20.74 1.83
N LEU A 670 22.42 21.94 1.25
CA LEU A 670 23.56 22.53 0.54
C LEU A 670 24.79 22.66 1.48
N TRP A 671 24.62 23.29 2.64
CA TRP A 671 25.70 23.48 3.61
C TRP A 671 26.32 22.15 4.08
N ASN A 672 25.49 21.14 4.37
CA ASN A 672 25.98 19.83 4.80
C ASN A 672 26.77 19.10 3.68
N LEU A 673 26.41 19.30 2.41
CA LEU A 673 27.14 18.76 1.26
C LEU A 673 28.45 19.51 0.99
N GLU A 674 28.45 20.84 1.12
CA GLU A 674 29.68 21.66 1.06
C GLU A 674 30.67 21.26 2.17
N TYR A 675 30.18 21.04 3.39
CA TYR A 675 31.00 20.54 4.50
C TYR A 675 31.50 19.10 4.26
N ALA A 676 30.68 18.22 3.67
CA ALA A 676 31.12 16.88 3.26
C ALA A 676 32.21 16.94 2.18
N LEU A 677 32.17 17.91 1.26
CA LEU A 677 33.23 18.15 0.28
C LEU A 677 34.51 18.67 0.95
N GLN A 678 34.42 19.63 1.88
CA GLN A 678 35.57 20.10 2.65
C GLN A 678 36.27 18.95 3.40
N LEU A 679 35.50 18.03 4.01
CA LEU A 679 36.04 16.82 4.63
C LEU A 679 36.72 15.86 3.64
N GLN A 680 36.27 15.82 2.37
CA GLN A 680 36.92 15.04 1.31
C GLN A 680 38.22 15.70 0.83
N GLU A 681 38.29 17.03 0.80
CA GLU A 681 39.45 17.78 0.31
C GLU A 681 40.53 18.00 1.39
N ALA A 682 40.15 18.16 2.66
CA ALA A 682 41.02 18.44 3.80
C ALA A 682 42.29 17.57 3.82
N VAL A 683 43.45 18.18 3.59
CA VAL A 683 44.74 17.47 3.57
C VAL A 683 45.10 17.08 4.99
N ILE A 684 45.01 15.78 5.30
CA ILE A 684 45.57 15.23 6.54
C ILE A 684 47.09 15.31 6.41
N GLN A 685 47.70 16.23 7.15
CA GLN A 685 49.12 16.14 7.46
C GLN A 685 49.30 14.95 8.42
N ASN A 686 49.77 13.83 7.87
CA ASN A 686 50.13 12.66 8.66
C ASN A 686 51.43 12.95 9.44
N ASP A 687 51.32 13.54 10.63
CA ASP A 687 52.37 13.43 11.65
C ASP A 687 52.02 12.24 12.55
N PRO A 688 52.84 11.17 12.62
CA PRO A 688 52.38 9.86 13.09
C PRO A 688 52.57 9.66 14.60
N ASP A 689 52.03 10.55 15.44
CA ASP A 689 51.84 10.30 16.89
C ASP A 689 50.94 11.36 17.56
N GLU A 690 49.60 11.25 17.45
CA GLU A 690 48.72 11.80 18.49
C GLU A 690 47.35 11.10 18.59
N ASN A 691 47.04 10.55 19.78
CA ASN A 691 45.67 10.26 20.21
C ASN A 691 45.12 11.51 20.89
N SER A 692 44.00 12.08 20.40
CA SER A 692 42.89 12.62 21.24
C SER A 692 41.84 13.39 20.43
N THR A 693 40.65 13.46 21.02
CA THR A 693 39.64 14.49 20.73
C THR A 693 40.20 15.91 20.96
N ASN A 694 40.26 16.75 19.91
CA ASN A 694 39.87 18.18 19.89
C ASN A 694 40.40 18.89 18.63
N ALA A 695 39.56 19.07 17.59
CA ALA A 695 39.94 19.78 16.37
C ALA A 695 38.76 20.49 15.67
N ILE A 696 37.89 21.18 16.42
CA ILE A 696 36.88 22.10 15.87
C ILE A 696 37.35 23.52 16.20
N GLY A 697 38.00 24.22 15.26
CA GLY A 697 38.65 25.47 15.62
C GLY A 697 39.42 26.27 14.57
N HIS A 698 39.19 26.10 13.25
CA HIS A 698 39.61 27.14 12.29
C HIS A 698 38.91 27.03 10.93
N LEU A 699 38.35 28.18 10.46
CA LEU A 699 38.08 28.62 9.07
C LEU A 699 36.83 29.51 9.02
N SER A 700 36.99 30.79 9.38
CA SER A 700 35.94 31.81 9.22
C SER A 700 36.03 32.53 7.88
N PRO A 701 34.91 32.81 7.18
CA PRO A 701 34.83 33.91 6.23
C PRO A 701 34.83 35.25 6.97
N GLN A 702 35.60 36.22 6.49
CA GLN A 702 35.61 37.57 7.05
C GLN A 702 34.43 38.40 6.53
N VAL A 703 33.72 39.09 7.42
CA VAL A 703 32.79 40.18 7.08
C VAL A 703 33.27 41.42 7.82
N GLY A 704 33.40 42.53 7.10
CA GLY A 704 33.96 43.79 7.63
C GLY A 704 33.01 44.49 8.61
N GLU A 705 33.60 45.17 9.59
CA GLU A 705 32.90 45.96 10.60
C GLU A 705 32.25 47.22 10.02
N PHE A 706 31.16 47.68 10.65
CA PHE A 706 30.96 49.11 10.92
C PHE A 706 30.03 49.33 12.14
N ASN A 707 30.66 49.64 13.29
CA ASN A 707 30.32 50.65 14.32
C ASN A 707 28.90 51.24 14.42
N HIS A 708 28.40 51.65 15.60
CA HIS A 708 28.67 51.38 17.03
C HIS A 708 27.55 52.10 17.85
N GLY A 709 27.44 51.87 19.16
CA GLY A 709 26.48 52.55 20.05
C GLY A 709 25.60 51.54 20.80
N ASP A 710 26.02 50.98 21.94
CA ASP A 710 26.17 51.61 23.27
C ASP A 710 24.76 51.92 23.87
N THR A 711 24.44 51.62 25.14
CA THR A 711 25.23 51.96 26.33
C THR A 711 24.84 51.10 27.57
N THR A 712 25.85 50.57 28.29
CA THR A 712 25.89 50.15 29.73
C THR A 712 24.89 49.13 30.32
N THR A 713 25.30 47.96 30.88
CA THR A 713 25.83 47.64 32.26
C THR A 713 24.83 47.79 33.44
N SER A 714 24.87 46.98 34.53
CA SER A 714 25.87 46.00 35.02
C SER A 714 25.35 44.94 36.02
N VAL A 715 25.87 43.69 35.93
CA VAL A 715 26.49 42.85 37.00
C VAL A 715 25.65 42.52 38.27
N ALA A 716 25.48 41.27 38.75
CA ALA A 716 26.27 40.02 38.67
C ALA A 716 25.34 38.75 38.66
N GLN A 717 25.74 37.46 38.84
CA GLN A 717 27.05 36.84 39.12
C GLN A 717 27.24 35.42 38.49
N PHE A 718 27.25 34.35 39.31
CA PHE A 718 27.68 32.94 39.06
C PHE A 718 26.68 31.99 39.80
N GLU A 719 26.55 30.68 39.55
CA GLU A 719 27.44 29.69 38.92
C GLU A 719 26.68 28.46 38.35
N THR A 720 27.04 27.96 37.15
CA THR A 720 26.77 26.58 36.59
C THR A 720 25.31 26.04 36.47
N SER A 721 24.90 25.22 35.48
CA SER A 721 25.61 24.54 34.37
C SER A 721 24.68 24.10 33.21
N VAL A 722 25.08 24.41 31.96
CA VAL A 722 24.93 23.64 30.68
C VAL A 722 23.50 23.26 30.15
N VAL A 723 23.35 23.37 28.82
CA VAL A 723 22.21 23.01 27.92
C VAL A 723 21.07 24.04 27.80
N ASP A 724 21.18 24.92 26.80
CA ASP A 724 20.11 25.42 25.90
C ASP A 724 20.81 26.14 24.72
N ASP A 725 20.50 25.85 23.46
CA ASP A 725 19.41 26.33 22.59
C ASP A 725 19.74 27.63 21.81
N LEU A 726 19.43 27.61 20.50
CA LEU A 726 19.62 28.70 19.54
C LEU A 726 18.42 28.83 18.56
N SER A 727 17.21 28.50 19.02
CA SER A 727 15.94 28.67 18.31
C SER A 727 15.54 30.13 17.94
N GLY A 728 16.42 31.12 18.16
CA GLY A 728 16.06 32.53 18.31
C GLY A 728 16.26 33.49 17.13
N VAL A 729 16.86 33.10 15.99
CA VAL A 729 17.18 34.05 14.90
C VAL A 729 16.11 34.06 13.80
N SER A 730 15.28 35.11 13.75
CA SER A 730 14.26 35.26 12.71
C SER A 730 14.85 35.64 11.35
N MET A 731 14.93 34.67 10.44
CA MET A 731 15.37 34.83 9.04
C MET A 731 14.59 35.89 8.24
N SER A 732 13.41 36.31 8.72
CA SER A 732 12.62 37.41 8.13
C SER A 732 13.38 38.74 8.04
N ARG A 733 14.28 39.02 9.00
CA ARG A 733 15.10 40.25 9.01
C ARG A 733 16.34 40.17 8.11
N VAL A 734 16.77 38.96 7.73
CA VAL A 734 17.88 38.76 6.78
C VAL A 734 17.36 38.97 5.35
N PHE A 735 16.19 38.41 5.03
CA PHE A 735 15.59 38.53 3.71
C PHE A 735 15.17 39.97 3.33
N SER A 736 14.86 40.84 4.30
CA SER A 736 14.50 42.23 4.01
C SER A 736 15.67 43.13 3.59
N GLN A 737 16.93 42.70 3.79
CA GLN A 737 18.13 43.44 3.39
C GLN A 737 18.71 42.99 2.03
N LEU A 738 18.33 41.82 1.52
CA LEU A 738 18.81 41.29 0.24
C LEU A 738 17.99 41.72 -0.99
N VAL A 739 16.96 42.56 -0.82
CA VAL A 739 16.08 43.01 -1.92
C VAL A 739 16.14 44.53 -2.10
N LYS A 740 17.34 45.06 -2.45
CA LYS A 740 17.52 46.37 -3.13
C LYS A 740 18.99 46.66 -3.55
N SER A 741 19.37 46.18 -4.73
CA SER A 741 20.46 46.69 -5.60
C SER A 741 20.46 45.83 -6.87
N GLU A 742 19.60 46.13 -7.85
CA GLU A 742 19.96 46.95 -9.03
C GLU A 742 21.00 46.31 -9.97
N GLY A 743 20.60 46.06 -11.22
CA GLY A 743 21.44 46.42 -12.37
C GLY A 743 21.88 45.32 -13.35
N ARG A 744 21.00 45.03 -14.33
CA ARG A 744 21.23 44.32 -15.61
C ARG A 744 21.24 42.79 -15.59
#